data_AF-A0A2H3L785-F1
#
_entry.id   AF-A0A2H3L785-F1
#
_cell.length_a   1.000
_cell.length_b   1.000
_cell.length_c   1.000
_cell.angle_alpha   90.00
_cell.angle_beta   90.00
_cell.angle_gamma   90.00
#
_symmetry.space_group_name_H-M   'P 1'
#
loop_
_entity.id
_entity.type
_entity.pdbx_description
1 polymer ?
#
loop_
_entity_poly.entity_id
_entity_poly.type
_entity_poly.pdbx_seq_one_letter_code
_entity_poly.pdbx_strand_id
1 'polypeptide(L)'
;MTRLAMEAQFQYVPLAPEVVPLIASLVAPAPATARCLDVCAGGGEAAAQLATAWGLGRDQLYLNELADGRMERCRRFTDHVLGADAIRALQISRHTFQVAWTNPPFGQQPKAQGGGRLEPLFFKRIVEEGGWLQPGGLHLMLAPQDVWLTNLGTLNHLARCYDRVTMLALPAAYRRYREVLVVGVVRTSWRSGTELKERARLIAEKLTGELPELTQQDAPRYTIPAPRTPQRGPSRGAPLIWRDANAATPEQAQADVLASGGAWASRGYQTRLQAARQDRRRIRPIFPLGKVAAALRVAEGDINNMIVTIAGRAVRIKGSTRKTTKTWQEERVTGEGATIIDTHRMEVREPVVVTLDTAQAAITRYTGDTGIAALMDRPDAAQSLLDAVAQSAPPVYAMQLPPDVATILDGLVPVSGRALPGYPPGFIPMQRHLIAALTTAFRDPDPQTGTRRRVIGLSADMGCGKSPCSAGAAEVIRQLLPTNQGRAFTVLVVAPNHLIGELAQVRAHEQTLDGMERPPLPQWIAEWRDLLPHWHSTILETPAQVSAFYAGATADPTTPRVGFLAFSKFSLGSGWEVAVTTHQPAPPVLPAHPDDLATPDQPAALSWRAGFYQRLLEEERREWDALKQREQARRKGAARCAPTARGAPTARQAQRVAAANGDASTTQTFGPGVSARTIRRDQLFRCGTAHREAIEGGEYTPLWHFDGVFCPDCGRRARTRDGMP
;
A
#
# COMPACT_ATOMS: atom_id res chain seq x y z
N MET A 1 -12.94 15.76 -36.69
CA MET A 1 -11.88 16.59 -36.08
C MET A 1 -10.74 15.69 -35.69
N THR A 2 -9.52 16.01 -36.08
CA THR A 2 -8.30 15.27 -35.72
C THR A 2 -8.04 15.36 -34.21
N ARG A 3 -7.51 14.30 -33.61
CA ARG A 3 -7.24 14.21 -32.16
C ARG A 3 -6.44 15.39 -31.60
N LEU A 4 -5.48 15.90 -32.37
CA LEU A 4 -4.66 17.07 -32.03
C LEU A 4 -5.49 18.37 -31.91
N ALA A 5 -6.53 18.55 -32.73
CA ALA A 5 -7.42 19.70 -32.64
C ALA A 5 -8.29 19.67 -31.37
N MET A 6 -8.65 18.48 -30.90
CA MET A 6 -9.37 18.32 -29.63
C MET A 6 -8.45 18.56 -28.43
N GLU A 7 -7.20 18.10 -28.48
CA GLU A 7 -6.21 18.38 -27.43
C GLU A 7 -5.90 19.88 -27.32
N ALA A 8 -5.78 20.59 -28.46
CA ALA A 8 -5.60 22.05 -28.49
C ALA A 8 -6.80 22.82 -27.92
N GLN A 9 -8.00 22.24 -27.91
CA GLN A 9 -9.20 22.81 -27.31
C GLN A 9 -9.43 22.33 -25.87
N PHE A 10 -8.44 21.71 -25.22
CA PHE A 10 -8.57 21.07 -23.91
C PHE A 10 -9.69 20.02 -23.85
N GLN A 11 -9.98 19.37 -24.99
CA GLN A 11 -10.97 18.31 -25.12
C GLN A 11 -12.41 18.74 -24.75
N TYR A 12 -12.67 20.04 -24.71
CA TYR A 12 -14.00 20.60 -24.48
C TYR A 12 -14.84 20.53 -25.76
N VAL A 13 -16.09 20.09 -25.64
CA VAL A 13 -17.08 20.08 -26.72
C VAL A 13 -18.25 20.97 -26.31
N PRO A 14 -18.53 22.08 -27.02
CA PRO A 14 -19.66 22.93 -26.70
C PRO A 14 -20.99 22.20 -26.94
N LEU A 15 -21.97 22.46 -26.08
CA LEU A 15 -23.35 22.03 -26.31
C LEU A 15 -23.98 22.89 -27.41
N ALA A 16 -24.72 22.26 -28.33
CA ALA A 16 -25.47 22.98 -29.34
C ALA A 16 -26.55 23.88 -28.69
N PRO A 17 -26.64 25.18 -29.02
CA PRO A 17 -27.60 26.10 -28.42
C PRO A 17 -29.06 25.62 -28.50
N GLU A 18 -29.42 24.91 -29.57
CA GLU A 18 -30.76 24.38 -29.82
C GLU A 18 -31.18 23.30 -28.82
N VAL A 19 -30.21 22.64 -28.18
CA VAL A 19 -30.47 21.61 -27.17
C VAL A 19 -30.72 22.24 -25.80
N VAL A 20 -30.21 23.45 -25.53
CA VAL A 20 -30.30 24.09 -24.22
C VAL A 20 -31.75 24.32 -23.77
N PRO A 21 -32.68 24.81 -24.61
CA PRO A 21 -34.10 24.93 -24.24
C PRO A 21 -34.76 23.60 -23.86
N LEU A 22 -34.37 22.50 -24.52
CA LEU A 22 -34.88 21.17 -24.19
C LEU A 22 -34.43 20.74 -22.79
N ILE A 23 -33.15 20.96 -22.46
CA ILE A 23 -32.63 20.71 -21.11
C ILE A 23 -33.32 21.61 -20.08
N ALA A 24 -33.48 22.90 -20.39
CA ALA A 24 -34.11 23.86 -19.50
C ALA A 24 -35.56 23.44 -19.15
N SER A 25 -36.31 22.93 -20.13
CA SER A 25 -37.70 22.48 -19.94
C SER A 25 -37.88 21.34 -18.92
N LEU A 26 -36.80 20.61 -18.58
CA LEU A 26 -36.84 19.57 -17.54
C LEU A 26 -36.98 20.13 -16.12
N VAL A 27 -36.68 21.42 -15.91
CA VAL A 27 -36.51 22.01 -14.58
C VAL A 27 -37.41 23.24 -14.44
N ALA A 28 -38.17 23.30 -13.35
CA ALA A 28 -39.01 24.45 -13.04
C ALA A 28 -38.16 25.70 -12.75
N PRO A 29 -38.71 26.92 -12.90
CA PRO A 29 -38.06 28.15 -12.49
C PRO A 29 -37.49 28.06 -11.06
N ALA A 30 -36.29 28.62 -10.89
CA ALA A 30 -35.56 28.55 -9.63
C ALA A 30 -36.10 29.58 -8.61
N PRO A 31 -35.98 29.30 -7.30
CA PRO A 31 -36.14 30.33 -6.29
C PRO A 31 -35.13 31.48 -6.50
N ALA A 32 -35.54 32.72 -6.25
CA ALA A 32 -34.71 33.92 -6.42
C ALA A 32 -33.40 33.95 -5.60
N THR A 33 -33.23 33.01 -4.66
CA THR A 33 -32.02 32.89 -3.83
C THR A 33 -31.09 31.75 -4.26
N ALA A 34 -31.49 30.92 -5.23
CA ALA A 34 -30.70 29.75 -5.66
C ALA A 34 -29.43 30.17 -6.41
N ARG A 35 -28.41 29.31 -6.42
CA ARG A 35 -27.16 29.55 -7.16
C ARG A 35 -26.84 28.38 -8.09
N CYS A 36 -26.29 28.72 -9.25
CA CYS A 36 -25.86 27.80 -10.30
C CYS A 36 -24.33 27.77 -10.41
N LEU A 37 -23.79 26.56 -10.59
CA LEU A 37 -22.36 26.30 -10.78
C LEU A 37 -22.12 25.60 -12.12
N ASP A 38 -21.10 26.06 -12.86
CA ASP A 38 -20.41 25.26 -13.88
C ASP A 38 -18.89 25.36 -13.67
N VAL A 39 -18.24 24.22 -13.46
CA VAL A 39 -16.80 24.14 -13.16
C VAL A 39 -15.92 23.92 -14.39
N CYS A 40 -16.56 23.76 -15.55
CA CYS A 40 -15.99 23.52 -16.88
C CYS A 40 -16.78 24.33 -17.92
N ALA A 41 -16.86 25.65 -17.67
CA ALA A 41 -17.84 26.52 -18.31
C ALA A 41 -17.67 26.67 -19.83
N GLY A 42 -16.49 26.38 -20.38
CA GLY A 42 -16.19 26.74 -21.76
C GLY A 42 -16.33 28.25 -21.94
N GLY A 43 -17.11 28.71 -22.91
CA GLY A 43 -17.42 30.15 -23.04
C GLY A 43 -18.53 30.65 -22.11
N GLY A 44 -19.17 29.77 -21.34
CA GLY A 44 -20.25 30.09 -20.41
C GLY A 44 -21.66 30.14 -21.02
N GLU A 45 -21.79 29.98 -22.34
CA GLU A 45 -23.04 30.22 -23.06
C GLU A 45 -24.17 29.27 -22.63
N ALA A 46 -23.88 27.96 -22.52
CA ALA A 46 -24.88 26.97 -22.12
C ALA A 46 -25.35 27.20 -20.67
N ALA A 47 -24.42 27.41 -19.74
CA ALA A 47 -24.74 27.68 -18.34
C ALA A 47 -25.55 28.98 -18.18
N ALA A 48 -25.21 30.03 -18.93
CA ALA A 48 -25.93 31.30 -18.92
C ALA A 48 -27.36 31.19 -19.50
N GLN A 49 -27.53 30.45 -20.60
CA GLN A 49 -28.85 30.20 -21.17
C GLN A 49 -29.73 29.38 -20.23
N LEU A 50 -29.18 28.34 -19.59
CA LEU A 50 -29.89 27.57 -18.55
C LEU A 50 -30.27 28.45 -17.36
N ALA A 51 -29.32 29.24 -16.84
CA ALA A 51 -29.57 30.16 -15.73
C ALA A 51 -30.70 31.15 -16.07
N THR A 52 -30.65 31.75 -17.27
CA THR A 52 -31.69 32.66 -17.75
C THR A 52 -33.05 31.97 -17.84
N ALA A 53 -33.12 30.77 -18.42
CA ALA A 53 -34.37 30.01 -18.54
C ALA A 53 -34.96 29.62 -17.17
N TRP A 54 -34.12 29.46 -16.14
CA TRP A 54 -34.55 29.19 -14.77
C TRP A 54 -34.78 30.46 -13.94
N GLY A 55 -34.62 31.66 -14.51
CA GLY A 55 -34.82 32.93 -13.80
C GLY A 55 -33.70 33.29 -12.81
N LEU A 56 -32.48 32.77 -13.00
CA LEU A 56 -31.30 33.08 -12.20
C LEU A 56 -30.55 34.28 -12.79
N GLY A 57 -30.24 35.26 -11.95
CA GLY A 57 -29.52 36.47 -12.30
C GLY A 57 -27.99 36.31 -12.38
N ARG A 58 -27.32 37.40 -12.74
CA ARG A 58 -25.86 37.50 -12.91
C ARG A 58 -25.10 37.10 -11.64
N ASP A 59 -25.57 37.53 -10.48
CA ASP A 59 -25.02 37.29 -9.14
C ASP A 59 -25.24 35.85 -8.63
N GLN A 60 -26.07 35.08 -9.33
CA GLN A 60 -26.42 33.70 -8.98
C GLN A 60 -25.67 32.67 -9.82
N LEU A 61 -24.96 33.08 -10.87
CA LEU A 61 -24.23 32.21 -11.79
C LEU A 61 -22.73 32.23 -11.48
N TYR A 62 -22.12 31.06 -11.29
CA TYR A 62 -20.71 30.90 -10.96
C TYR A 62 -20.04 29.99 -11.99
N LEU A 63 -18.99 30.51 -12.64
CA LEU A 63 -18.34 29.85 -13.76
C LEU A 63 -16.85 29.68 -13.49
N ASN A 64 -16.33 28.48 -13.71
CA ASN A 64 -14.89 28.22 -13.72
C ASN A 64 -14.48 27.64 -15.07
N GLU A 65 -13.43 28.20 -15.68
CA GLU A 65 -12.89 27.75 -16.96
C GLU A 65 -11.37 27.93 -16.99
N LEU A 66 -10.66 26.84 -17.27
CA LEU A 66 -9.19 26.81 -17.22
C LEU A 66 -8.52 27.55 -18.40
N ALA A 67 -9.15 27.58 -19.58
CA ALA A 67 -8.54 28.21 -20.75
C ALA A 67 -8.80 29.73 -20.78
N ASP A 68 -7.75 30.54 -20.69
CA ASP A 68 -7.81 32.01 -20.56
C ASP A 68 -8.79 32.68 -21.54
N GLY A 69 -8.69 32.35 -22.84
CA GLY A 69 -9.55 32.95 -23.86
C GLY A 69 -11.04 32.60 -23.71
N ARG A 70 -11.37 31.44 -23.13
CA ARG A 70 -12.75 31.04 -22.86
C ARG A 70 -13.25 31.58 -21.53
N MET A 71 -12.40 31.59 -20.52
CA MET A 71 -12.64 32.21 -19.23
C MET A 71 -13.04 33.68 -19.39
N GLU A 72 -12.33 34.44 -20.23
CA GLU A 72 -12.64 35.86 -20.45
C GLU A 72 -14.04 36.05 -21.05
N ARG A 73 -14.52 35.12 -21.89
CA ARG A 73 -15.89 35.18 -22.43
C ARG A 73 -16.95 34.97 -21.35
N CYS A 74 -16.67 34.15 -20.34
CA CYS A 74 -17.59 33.90 -19.22
C CYS A 74 -17.93 35.19 -18.46
N ARG A 75 -17.03 36.18 -18.41
CA ARG A 75 -17.22 37.47 -17.69
C ARG A 75 -18.39 38.30 -18.22
N ARG A 76 -18.84 38.02 -19.44
CA ARG A 76 -20.04 38.65 -20.01
C ARG A 76 -21.30 38.23 -19.27
N PHE A 77 -21.33 37.05 -18.68
CA PHE A 77 -22.51 36.46 -18.04
C PHE A 77 -22.54 36.60 -16.52
N THR A 78 -21.37 36.70 -15.87
CA THR A 78 -21.25 36.84 -14.42
C THR A 78 -19.92 37.47 -14.03
N ASP A 79 -19.88 38.08 -12.84
CA ASP A 79 -18.64 38.56 -12.21
C ASP A 79 -17.96 37.44 -11.39
N HIS A 80 -18.64 36.31 -11.18
CA HIS A 80 -18.12 35.15 -10.46
C HIS A 80 -17.40 34.16 -11.39
N VAL A 81 -16.30 34.61 -12.00
CA VAL A 81 -15.49 33.82 -12.92
C VAL A 81 -14.12 33.47 -12.32
N LEU A 82 -13.72 32.20 -12.40
CA LEU A 82 -12.38 31.75 -12.03
C LEU A 82 -11.69 30.95 -13.16
N GLY A 83 -10.36 31.02 -13.15
CA GLY A 83 -9.47 30.30 -14.05
C GLY A 83 -8.75 29.11 -13.41
N ALA A 84 -9.37 28.46 -12.42
CA ALA A 84 -8.69 27.47 -11.60
C ALA A 84 -8.78 26.05 -12.18
N ASP A 85 -7.80 25.20 -11.86
CA ASP A 85 -7.94 23.75 -12.04
C ASP A 85 -9.06 23.25 -11.12
N ALA A 86 -10.19 22.88 -11.70
CA ALA A 86 -11.40 22.47 -10.98
C ALA A 86 -11.16 21.27 -10.03
N ILE A 87 -10.23 20.38 -10.39
CA ILE A 87 -9.95 19.17 -9.62
C ILE A 87 -8.96 19.46 -8.49
N ARG A 88 -7.95 20.29 -8.73
CA ARG A 88 -6.80 20.47 -7.81
C ARG A 88 -6.81 21.77 -7.02
N ALA A 89 -7.28 22.84 -7.62
CA ALA A 89 -7.01 24.20 -7.13
C ALA A 89 -8.30 24.96 -6.77
N LEU A 90 -9.43 24.64 -7.39
CA LEU A 90 -10.69 25.31 -7.11
C LEU A 90 -11.19 24.99 -5.69
N GLN A 91 -11.34 26.05 -4.88
CA GLN A 91 -11.86 26.00 -3.51
C GLN A 91 -13.20 26.71 -3.42
N ILE A 92 -14.20 25.99 -2.91
CA ILE A 92 -15.57 26.45 -2.78
C ILE A 92 -16.12 26.01 -1.43
N SER A 93 -16.88 26.89 -0.75
CA SER A 93 -17.65 26.52 0.44
C SER A 93 -18.63 25.38 0.15
N ARG A 94 -18.79 24.45 1.11
CA ARG A 94 -19.73 23.32 0.97
C ARG A 94 -21.17 23.83 0.92
N HIS A 95 -22.01 23.14 0.16
CA HIS A 95 -23.46 23.37 0.05
C HIS A 95 -23.84 24.79 -0.42
N THR A 96 -22.94 25.42 -1.17
CA THR A 96 -23.15 26.76 -1.74
C THR A 96 -24.24 26.76 -2.80
N PHE A 97 -24.26 25.73 -3.64
CA PHE A 97 -25.07 25.71 -4.87
C PHE A 97 -26.30 24.83 -4.73
N GLN A 98 -27.36 25.18 -5.47
CA GLN A 98 -28.62 24.44 -5.54
C GLN A 98 -28.76 23.69 -6.87
N VAL A 99 -28.06 24.16 -7.92
CA VAL A 99 -27.97 23.49 -9.21
C VAL A 99 -26.52 23.54 -9.73
N ALA A 100 -26.09 22.46 -10.38
CA ALA A 100 -24.84 22.41 -11.11
C ALA A 100 -25.09 21.89 -12.53
N TRP A 101 -24.55 22.61 -13.52
CA TRP A 101 -24.43 22.16 -14.89
C TRP A 101 -22.98 21.75 -15.14
N THR A 102 -22.76 20.55 -15.67
CA THR A 102 -21.42 20.02 -15.88
C THR A 102 -21.32 19.33 -17.23
N ASN A 103 -20.56 19.92 -18.14
CA ASN A 103 -20.15 19.35 -19.42
C ASN A 103 -18.61 19.26 -19.45
N PRO A 104 -18.03 18.26 -18.78
CA PRO A 104 -16.58 18.17 -18.60
C PRO A 104 -15.88 17.82 -19.91
N PRO A 105 -14.58 18.10 -20.04
CA PRO A 105 -13.82 17.74 -21.23
C PRO A 105 -13.79 16.22 -21.46
N PHE A 106 -13.99 15.80 -22.71
CA PHE A 106 -14.06 14.39 -23.10
C PHE A 106 -12.65 13.85 -23.36
N GLY A 107 -12.02 13.32 -22.32
CA GLY A 107 -10.64 12.86 -22.46
C GLY A 107 -10.07 12.13 -21.27
N GLN A 108 -8.73 12.02 -21.27
CA GLN A 108 -7.99 11.20 -20.31
C GLN A 108 -6.88 11.99 -19.62
N GLN A 109 -6.67 11.70 -18.34
CA GLN A 109 -5.50 12.18 -17.63
C GLN A 109 -4.22 11.52 -18.16
N PRO A 110 -3.09 12.25 -18.16
CA PRO A 110 -1.79 11.65 -18.39
C PRO A 110 -1.53 10.51 -17.40
N LYS A 111 -0.84 9.44 -17.84
CA LYS A 111 -0.49 8.31 -16.95
C LYS A 111 0.26 8.77 -15.70
N ALA A 112 1.12 9.79 -15.81
CA ALA A 112 1.84 10.38 -14.69
C ALA A 112 0.94 11.03 -13.62
N GLN A 113 -0.33 11.28 -13.94
CA GLN A 113 -1.31 11.90 -13.06
C GLN A 113 -2.37 10.92 -12.55
N GLY A 114 -2.13 9.61 -12.71
CA GLY A 114 -3.04 8.53 -12.30
C GLY A 114 -3.78 7.86 -13.46
N GLY A 115 -3.79 8.48 -14.64
CA GLY A 115 -4.49 7.98 -15.82
C GLY A 115 -6.03 7.94 -15.65
N GLY A 116 -6.73 7.45 -16.67
CA GLY A 116 -8.18 7.32 -16.65
C GLY A 116 -8.93 8.53 -17.20
N ARG A 117 -10.26 8.39 -17.29
CA ARG A 117 -11.21 9.38 -17.83
C ARG A 117 -11.28 10.64 -16.94
N LEU A 118 -11.42 11.82 -17.54
CA LEU A 118 -11.52 13.10 -16.82
C LEU A 118 -12.92 13.35 -16.25
N GLU A 119 -13.96 13.04 -17.02
CA GLU A 119 -15.37 13.30 -16.73
C GLU A 119 -15.79 12.83 -15.32
N PRO A 120 -15.43 11.61 -14.86
CA PRO A 120 -15.81 11.13 -13.53
C PRO A 120 -15.19 11.95 -12.39
N LEU A 121 -14.04 12.58 -12.61
CA LEU A 121 -13.37 13.38 -11.59
C LEU A 121 -14.16 14.66 -11.31
N PHE A 122 -14.70 15.31 -12.34
CA PHE A 122 -15.54 16.49 -12.17
C PHE A 122 -16.81 16.18 -11.37
N PHE A 123 -17.50 15.07 -11.70
CA PHE A 123 -18.73 14.70 -10.99
C PHE A 123 -18.48 14.43 -9.50
N LYS A 124 -17.44 13.65 -9.20
CA LYS A 124 -17.03 13.36 -7.82
C LYS A 124 -16.56 14.60 -7.09
N ARG A 125 -15.83 15.49 -7.77
CA ARG A 125 -15.33 16.73 -7.21
C ARG A 125 -16.45 17.63 -6.72
N ILE A 126 -17.52 17.79 -7.50
CA ILE A 126 -18.66 18.66 -7.15
C ILE A 126 -19.41 18.15 -5.93
N VAL A 127 -19.64 16.84 -5.81
CA VAL A 127 -20.56 16.28 -4.80
C VAL A 127 -19.86 15.55 -3.64
N GLU A 128 -18.89 14.69 -3.93
CA GLU A 128 -18.28 13.81 -2.92
C GLU A 128 -17.13 14.48 -2.19
N GLU A 129 -16.19 15.05 -2.97
CA GLU A 129 -14.96 15.62 -2.44
C GLU A 129 -15.17 17.07 -1.99
N GLY A 130 -15.72 17.90 -2.88
CA GLY A 130 -16.01 19.29 -2.61
C GLY A 130 -17.27 19.47 -1.78
N GLY A 131 -18.32 18.68 -2.04
CA GLY A 131 -19.62 18.85 -1.41
C GLY A 131 -20.21 20.23 -1.69
N TRP A 132 -19.96 20.79 -2.87
CA TRP A 132 -20.32 22.15 -3.28
C TRP A 132 -21.81 22.29 -3.54
N LEU A 133 -22.43 21.23 -4.05
CA LEU A 133 -23.87 21.13 -4.25
C LEU A 133 -24.56 20.69 -2.94
N GLN A 134 -25.64 21.35 -2.54
CA GLN A 134 -26.36 21.00 -1.32
C GLN A 134 -27.17 19.70 -1.47
N PRO A 135 -27.48 18.99 -0.36
CA PRO A 135 -28.45 17.91 -0.41
C PRO A 135 -29.83 18.39 -0.88
N GLY A 136 -30.43 17.64 -1.80
CA GLY A 136 -31.62 18.02 -2.56
C GLY A 136 -31.33 18.86 -3.82
N GLY A 137 -30.09 19.32 -4.01
CA GLY A 137 -29.68 20.07 -5.20
C GLY A 137 -29.67 19.22 -6.46
N LEU A 138 -29.78 19.88 -7.61
CA LEU A 138 -29.82 19.23 -8.93
C LEU A 138 -28.44 19.23 -9.58
N HIS A 139 -28.00 18.08 -10.09
CA HIS A 139 -26.80 17.98 -10.91
C HIS A 139 -27.19 17.49 -12.31
N LEU A 140 -26.95 18.34 -13.31
CA LEU A 140 -27.13 18.04 -14.72
C LEU A 140 -25.75 17.73 -15.30
N MET A 141 -25.50 16.46 -15.61
CA MET A 141 -24.21 15.94 -16.05
C MET A 141 -24.32 15.47 -17.50
N LEU A 142 -23.52 16.06 -18.39
CA LEU A 142 -23.42 15.62 -19.77
C LEU A 142 -22.12 14.86 -19.98
N ALA A 143 -22.19 13.63 -20.48
CA ALA A 143 -21.00 12.88 -20.90
C ALA A 143 -21.39 11.79 -21.92
N PRO A 144 -20.42 11.29 -22.71
CA PRO A 144 -20.61 10.11 -23.56
C PRO A 144 -21.15 8.90 -22.78
N GLN A 145 -22.06 8.13 -23.39
CA GLN A 145 -22.72 6.98 -22.75
C GLN A 145 -21.71 5.96 -22.17
N ASP A 146 -20.57 5.76 -22.84
CA ASP A 146 -19.54 4.80 -22.45
C ASP A 146 -18.80 5.20 -21.16
N VAL A 147 -18.71 6.49 -20.83
CA VAL A 147 -18.15 6.98 -19.55
C VAL A 147 -18.92 6.42 -18.35
N TRP A 148 -20.24 6.26 -18.51
CA TRP A 148 -21.12 5.74 -17.47
C TRP A 148 -21.11 4.21 -17.39
N LEU A 149 -20.94 3.53 -18.54
CA LEU A 149 -20.96 2.07 -18.66
C LEU A 149 -19.63 1.40 -18.31
N THR A 150 -18.52 1.95 -18.83
CA THR A 150 -17.19 1.30 -18.75
C THR A 150 -16.44 1.64 -17.48
N ASN A 151 -16.87 2.68 -16.75
CA ASN A 151 -16.21 3.13 -15.53
C ASN A 151 -17.08 2.84 -14.30
N LEU A 152 -16.75 1.76 -13.60
CA LEU A 152 -17.42 1.34 -12.37
C LEU A 152 -17.40 2.45 -11.30
N GLY A 153 -16.36 3.30 -11.30
CA GLY A 153 -16.27 4.44 -10.39
C GLY A 153 -17.32 5.51 -10.65
N THR A 154 -17.69 5.74 -11.93
CA THR A 154 -18.76 6.69 -12.32
C THR A 154 -20.13 6.11 -12.01
N LEU A 155 -20.34 4.82 -12.30
CA LEU A 155 -21.57 4.11 -11.99
C LEU A 155 -21.86 4.12 -10.48
N ASN A 156 -20.85 3.79 -9.67
CA ASN A 156 -20.96 3.82 -8.21
C ASN A 156 -21.18 5.23 -7.69
N HIS A 157 -20.57 6.26 -8.29
CA HIS A 157 -20.84 7.65 -7.92
C HIS A 157 -22.32 8.01 -8.11
N LEU A 158 -22.89 7.70 -9.29
CA LEU A 158 -24.30 7.93 -9.56
C LEU A 158 -25.21 7.20 -8.57
N ALA A 159 -24.95 5.90 -8.35
CA ALA A 159 -25.74 5.07 -7.44
C ALA A 159 -25.63 5.55 -5.99
N ARG A 160 -24.45 5.98 -5.56
CA ARG A 160 -24.16 6.40 -4.19
C ARG A 160 -24.81 7.73 -3.84
N CYS A 161 -24.69 8.72 -4.73
CA CYS A 161 -24.89 10.12 -4.39
C CYS A 161 -26.24 10.70 -4.80
N TYR A 162 -26.98 10.06 -5.71
CA TYR A 162 -28.16 10.69 -6.31
C TYR A 162 -29.45 9.86 -6.16
N ASP A 163 -30.56 10.57 -6.00
CA ASP A 163 -31.93 10.11 -6.13
C ASP A 163 -32.57 10.65 -7.42
N ARG A 164 -33.72 10.08 -7.80
CA ARG A 164 -34.51 10.51 -8.97
C ARG A 164 -33.64 10.70 -10.23
N VAL A 165 -32.80 9.71 -10.53
CA VAL A 165 -31.87 9.77 -11.67
C VAL A 165 -32.63 9.56 -12.99
N THR A 166 -32.59 10.56 -13.87
CA THR A 166 -33.07 10.48 -15.25
C THR A 166 -31.88 10.49 -16.21
N MET A 167 -31.98 9.69 -17.27
CA MET A 167 -30.94 9.57 -18.31
C MET A 167 -31.64 9.75 -19.65
N LEU A 168 -31.20 10.72 -20.42
CA LEU A 168 -31.79 11.09 -21.71
C LEU A 168 -30.68 11.17 -22.76
N ALA A 169 -30.90 10.56 -23.92
CA ALA A 169 -30.05 10.76 -25.07
C ALA A 169 -30.26 12.19 -25.63
N LEU A 170 -29.21 12.88 -26.05
CA LEU A 170 -29.42 14.12 -26.83
C LEU A 170 -30.13 13.79 -28.16
N PRO A 171 -30.84 14.76 -28.78
CA PRO A 171 -31.45 14.54 -30.08
C PRO A 171 -30.43 14.07 -31.11
N ALA A 172 -30.78 13.09 -31.94
CA ALA A 172 -29.83 12.45 -32.86
C ALA A 172 -29.00 13.45 -33.71
N ALA A 173 -29.62 14.56 -34.14
CA ALA A 173 -28.96 15.63 -34.90
C ALA A 173 -27.80 16.32 -34.15
N TYR A 174 -27.83 16.32 -32.82
CA TYR A 174 -26.86 16.99 -31.95
C TYR A 174 -26.05 16.03 -31.07
N ARG A 175 -26.24 14.71 -31.25
CA ARG A 175 -25.64 13.64 -30.43
C ARG A 175 -24.40 13.04 -31.09
N ARG A 176 -23.32 13.81 -31.15
CA ARG A 176 -22.09 13.46 -31.90
C ARG A 176 -21.26 12.35 -31.26
N TYR A 177 -21.25 12.25 -29.94
CA TYR A 177 -20.41 11.33 -29.16
C TYR A 177 -21.25 10.33 -28.34
N ARG A 178 -22.50 10.08 -28.76
CA ARG A 178 -23.48 9.30 -27.99
C ARG A 178 -23.70 9.89 -26.59
N GLU A 179 -23.70 11.20 -26.48
CA GLU A 179 -23.87 11.92 -25.24
C GLU A 179 -25.19 11.55 -24.56
N VAL A 180 -25.13 11.49 -23.24
CA VAL A 180 -26.28 11.25 -22.36
C VAL A 180 -26.30 12.36 -21.33
N LEU A 181 -27.44 13.02 -21.23
CA LEU A 181 -27.75 13.91 -20.11
C LEU A 181 -28.23 13.04 -18.94
N VAL A 182 -27.50 13.10 -17.84
CA VAL A 182 -27.89 12.50 -16.56
C VAL A 182 -28.30 13.62 -15.62
N VAL A 183 -29.55 13.58 -15.15
CA VAL A 183 -30.06 14.50 -14.11
C VAL A 183 -30.25 13.72 -12.83
N GLY A 184 -29.60 14.16 -11.74
CA GLY A 184 -29.70 13.53 -10.43
C GLY A 184 -29.95 14.54 -9.30
N VAL A 185 -30.72 14.12 -8.30
CA VAL A 185 -30.96 14.89 -7.07
C VAL A 185 -29.98 14.44 -6.00
N VAL A 186 -29.13 15.32 -5.47
CA VAL A 186 -28.11 14.96 -4.46
C VAL A 186 -28.76 14.46 -3.17
N ARG A 187 -28.30 13.32 -2.66
CA ARG A 187 -28.80 12.71 -1.42
C ARG A 187 -28.29 13.41 -0.18
N THR A 188 -29.10 13.36 0.88
CA THR A 188 -28.70 13.77 2.24
C THR A 188 -27.71 12.80 2.87
N SER A 189 -27.84 11.50 2.56
CA SER A 189 -26.94 10.44 3.03
C SER A 189 -26.53 9.53 1.87
N TRP A 190 -25.27 9.13 1.86
CA TRP A 190 -24.72 8.27 0.82
C TRP A 190 -25.22 6.84 0.96
N ARG A 191 -25.57 6.20 -0.16
CA ARG A 191 -25.84 4.76 -0.15
C ARG A 191 -24.56 3.97 0.14
N SER A 192 -24.71 2.83 0.81
CA SER A 192 -23.62 1.90 1.08
C SER A 192 -24.11 0.44 1.08
N GLY A 193 -23.19 -0.52 1.16
CA GLY A 193 -23.52 -1.94 1.28
C GLY A 193 -24.34 -2.50 0.11
N THR A 194 -25.39 -3.25 0.43
CA THR A 194 -26.28 -3.92 -0.54
C THR A 194 -27.14 -2.92 -1.33
N GLU A 195 -27.63 -1.85 -0.69
CA GLU A 195 -28.43 -0.79 -1.36
C GLU A 195 -27.65 -0.15 -2.51
N LEU A 196 -26.35 0.12 -2.30
CA LEU A 196 -25.48 0.67 -3.34
C LEU A 196 -25.34 -0.29 -4.54
N LYS A 197 -25.09 -1.58 -4.26
CA LYS A 197 -24.91 -2.60 -5.30
C LYS A 197 -26.16 -2.74 -6.16
N GLU A 198 -27.32 -2.83 -5.52
CA GLU A 198 -28.60 -2.97 -6.23
C GLU A 198 -28.90 -1.73 -7.07
N ARG A 199 -28.68 -0.53 -6.50
CA ARG A 199 -28.90 0.71 -7.25
C ARG A 199 -27.94 0.85 -8.44
N ALA A 200 -26.68 0.45 -8.28
CA ALA A 200 -25.71 0.47 -9.37
C ALA A 200 -26.10 -0.50 -10.49
N ARG A 201 -26.60 -1.70 -10.15
CA ARG A 201 -27.12 -2.67 -11.12
C ARG A 201 -28.26 -2.09 -11.95
N LEU A 202 -29.28 -1.51 -11.30
CA LEU A 202 -30.44 -0.92 -11.98
C LEU A 202 -30.05 0.24 -12.90
N ILE A 203 -29.08 1.07 -12.49
CA ILE A 203 -28.55 2.15 -13.32
C ILE A 203 -27.80 1.59 -14.54
N ALA A 204 -26.99 0.55 -14.34
CA ALA A 204 -26.25 -0.09 -15.43
C ALA A 204 -27.18 -0.70 -16.48
N GLU A 205 -28.20 -1.43 -16.04
CA GLU A 205 -29.22 -2.04 -16.92
C GLU A 205 -29.92 -0.98 -17.79
N LYS A 206 -30.31 0.15 -17.17
CA LYS A 206 -30.90 1.28 -17.90
C LYS A 206 -29.93 1.90 -18.90
N LEU A 207 -28.65 2.02 -18.56
CA LEU A 207 -27.61 2.56 -19.46
C LEU A 207 -27.26 1.63 -20.61
N THR A 208 -27.45 0.31 -20.47
CA THR A 208 -27.23 -0.66 -21.55
C THR A 208 -28.37 -0.70 -22.57
N GLY A 209 -29.59 -0.33 -22.15
CA GLY A 209 -30.75 -0.26 -23.02
C GLY A 209 -30.79 0.99 -23.91
N GLU A 210 -31.85 1.09 -24.70
CA GLU A 210 -32.14 2.29 -25.49
C GLU A 210 -32.64 3.41 -24.56
N LEU A 211 -31.95 4.55 -24.58
CA LEU A 211 -32.28 5.70 -23.74
C LEU A 211 -33.29 6.59 -24.45
N PRO A 212 -34.32 7.09 -23.74
CA PRO A 212 -35.28 8.02 -24.34
C PRO A 212 -34.57 9.29 -24.82
N GLU A 213 -34.96 9.76 -26.00
CA GLU A 213 -34.46 11.00 -26.55
C GLU A 213 -34.96 12.20 -25.74
N LEU A 214 -34.11 13.21 -25.56
CA LEU A 214 -34.44 14.47 -24.94
C LEU A 214 -35.35 15.28 -25.87
N THR A 215 -36.62 15.39 -25.50
CA THR A 215 -37.60 16.25 -26.17
C THR A 215 -37.97 17.43 -25.29
N GLN A 216 -38.70 18.40 -25.86
CA GLN A 216 -39.30 19.48 -25.08
C GLN A 216 -40.32 18.89 -24.11
N GLN A 217 -40.30 19.36 -22.86
CA GLN A 217 -41.22 18.91 -21.83
C GLN A 217 -42.41 19.85 -21.70
N ASP A 218 -43.62 19.29 -21.65
CA ASP A 218 -44.85 20.06 -21.38
C ASP A 218 -44.91 20.57 -19.94
N ALA A 219 -44.31 19.82 -19.01
CA ALA A 219 -44.21 20.17 -17.60
C ALA A 219 -42.81 19.84 -17.04
N PRO A 220 -42.27 20.67 -16.14
CA PRO A 220 -40.97 20.43 -15.54
C PRO A 220 -40.97 19.16 -14.67
N ARG A 221 -39.91 18.35 -14.77
CA ARG A 221 -39.73 17.10 -14.02
C ARG A 221 -39.00 17.32 -12.68
N TYR A 222 -38.23 18.38 -12.58
CA TYR A 222 -37.38 18.72 -11.44
C TYR A 222 -37.62 20.14 -10.95
N THR A 223 -37.26 20.39 -9.69
CA THR A 223 -37.34 21.70 -9.06
C THR A 223 -36.03 21.99 -8.36
N ILE A 224 -35.49 23.20 -8.56
CA ILE A 224 -34.30 23.66 -7.86
C ILE A 224 -34.71 24.00 -6.42
N PRO A 225 -34.09 23.41 -5.38
CA PRO A 225 -34.47 23.68 -4.00
C PRO A 225 -34.07 25.10 -3.59
N ALA A 226 -34.73 25.64 -2.56
CA ALA A 226 -34.23 26.83 -1.89
C ALA A 226 -32.88 26.54 -1.21
N PRO A 227 -31.97 27.52 -1.10
CA PRO A 227 -30.76 27.38 -0.32
C PRO A 227 -31.07 26.97 1.11
N ARG A 228 -30.35 25.98 1.63
CA ARG A 228 -30.47 25.61 3.04
C ARG A 228 -29.88 26.75 3.87
N THR A 229 -30.68 27.34 4.77
CA THR A 229 -30.12 28.17 5.85
C THR A 229 -29.05 27.36 6.58
N PRO A 230 -27.86 27.92 6.85
CA PRO A 230 -26.78 27.19 7.50
C PRO A 230 -27.31 26.59 8.81
N GLN A 231 -27.48 25.26 8.83
CA GLN A 231 -27.88 24.55 10.03
C GLN A 231 -26.82 24.79 11.11
N ARG A 232 -27.29 25.03 12.34
CA ARG A 232 -26.50 25.34 13.55
C ARG A 232 -25.13 24.65 13.53
N GLY A 233 -24.11 25.44 13.26
CA GLY A 233 -22.69 25.08 13.31
C GLY A 233 -21.88 26.36 13.53
N PRO A 234 -20.59 26.25 13.89
CA PRO A 234 -19.72 27.39 14.22
C PRO A 234 -19.48 28.38 13.05
N SER A 235 -20.08 28.14 11.90
CA SER A 235 -19.93 28.85 10.63
C SER A 235 -21.06 29.85 10.31
N ARG A 236 -21.87 30.28 11.29
CA ARG A 236 -22.75 31.45 11.09
C ARG A 236 -21.87 32.67 10.83
N GLY A 237 -21.93 33.22 9.62
CA GLY A 237 -21.18 34.41 9.23
C GLY A 237 -19.80 34.15 8.61
N ALA A 238 -19.42 32.89 8.35
CA ALA A 238 -18.21 32.62 7.57
C ALA A 238 -18.39 33.12 6.12
N PRO A 239 -17.40 33.85 5.56
CA PRO A 239 -17.50 34.34 4.19
C PRO A 239 -17.59 33.16 3.21
N LEU A 240 -18.36 33.35 2.14
CA LEU A 240 -18.41 32.42 1.02
C LEU A 240 -17.01 32.26 0.43
N ILE A 241 -16.49 31.04 0.37
CA ILE A 241 -15.24 30.73 -0.30
C ILE A 241 -15.57 30.40 -1.76
N TRP A 242 -14.98 31.15 -2.68
CA TRP A 242 -14.94 30.92 -4.13
C TRP A 242 -13.61 31.48 -4.62
N ARG A 243 -12.56 30.66 -4.67
CA ARG A 243 -11.19 31.11 -5.01
C ARG A 243 -10.33 30.02 -5.65
N ASP A 244 -9.29 30.45 -6.34
CA ASP A 244 -8.18 29.60 -6.76
C ASP A 244 -7.18 29.46 -5.59
N ALA A 245 -6.94 28.22 -5.13
CA ALA A 245 -5.97 27.93 -4.08
C ALA A 245 -4.52 28.21 -4.48
N ASN A 246 -4.21 28.14 -5.78
CA ASN A 246 -2.85 28.36 -6.30
C ASN A 246 -2.53 29.84 -6.49
N ALA A 247 -3.54 30.70 -6.50
CA ALA A 247 -3.38 32.16 -6.57
C ALA A 247 -3.00 32.78 -5.21
N ALA A 248 -2.89 31.97 -4.15
CA ALA A 248 -2.47 32.44 -2.84
C ALA A 248 -0.96 32.73 -2.82
N THR A 249 -0.59 33.92 -2.33
CA THR A 249 0.82 34.27 -2.07
C THR A 249 1.37 33.50 -0.86
N PRO A 250 2.69 33.26 -0.77
CA PRO A 250 3.31 32.68 0.43
C PRO A 250 2.91 33.40 1.73
N GLU A 251 2.77 34.72 1.68
CA GLU A 251 2.38 35.58 2.80
C GLU A 251 0.92 35.33 3.22
N GLN A 252 0.01 35.17 2.25
CA GLN A 252 -1.38 34.79 2.52
C GLN A 252 -1.49 33.36 3.08
N ALA A 253 -0.70 32.42 2.56
CA ALA A 253 -0.64 31.07 3.11
C ALA A 253 -0.12 31.05 4.56
N GLN A 254 0.89 31.87 4.86
CA GLN A 254 1.43 32.03 6.21
C GLN A 254 0.41 32.68 7.16
N ALA A 255 -0.27 33.74 6.71
CA ALA A 255 -1.35 34.38 7.47
C ALA A 255 -2.52 33.42 7.73
N ASP A 256 -2.96 32.65 6.72
CA ASP A 256 -4.00 31.64 6.86
C ASP A 256 -3.58 30.55 7.87
N VAL A 257 -2.32 30.11 7.84
CA VAL A 257 -1.79 29.14 8.82
C VAL A 257 -1.75 29.71 10.23
N LEU A 258 -1.34 30.96 10.40
CA LEU A 258 -1.32 31.63 11.70
C LEU A 258 -2.73 31.84 12.26
N ALA A 259 -3.69 32.23 11.41
CA ALA A 259 -5.08 32.49 11.80
C ALA A 259 -5.89 31.20 12.05
N SER A 260 -5.70 30.18 11.21
CA SER A 260 -6.46 28.91 11.30
C SER A 260 -5.77 27.81 12.10
N GLY A 261 -4.52 28.05 12.54
CA GLY A 261 -3.67 27.02 13.13
C GLY A 261 -3.18 25.98 12.10
N GLY A 262 -3.22 26.28 10.81
CA GLY A 262 -2.71 25.44 9.74
C GLY A 262 -3.48 24.13 9.49
N ALA A 263 -2.99 23.34 8.53
CA ALA A 263 -3.63 22.08 8.15
C ALA A 263 -3.76 21.08 9.32
N TRP A 264 -2.87 21.17 10.33
CA TRP A 264 -2.91 20.31 11.50
C TRP A 264 -4.07 20.61 12.46
N ALA A 265 -4.58 21.84 12.49
CA ALA A 265 -5.77 22.18 13.28
C ALA A 265 -7.08 21.74 12.60
N SER A 266 -7.03 21.39 11.30
CA SER A 266 -8.22 20.94 10.59
C SER A 266 -8.79 19.65 11.19
N ARG A 267 -10.13 19.59 11.31
CA ARG A 267 -10.83 18.42 11.84
C ARG A 267 -10.50 17.16 11.04
N GLY A 268 -10.38 17.27 9.71
CA GLY A 268 -10.02 16.14 8.84
C GLY A 268 -8.61 15.60 9.11
N TYR A 269 -7.62 16.48 9.31
CA TYR A 269 -6.27 16.05 9.69
C TYR A 269 -6.25 15.46 11.09
N GLN A 270 -6.89 16.11 12.08
CA GLN A 270 -6.98 15.59 13.45
C GLN A 270 -7.66 14.23 13.50
N THR A 271 -8.76 14.02 12.77
CA THR A 271 -9.45 12.73 12.70
C THR A 271 -8.59 11.65 12.03
N ARG A 272 -7.90 11.95 10.91
CA ARG A 272 -6.99 10.98 10.28
C ARG A 272 -5.77 10.67 11.14
N LEU A 273 -5.21 11.69 11.80
CA LEU A 273 -4.11 11.55 12.74
C LEU A 273 -4.55 10.72 13.95
N GLN A 274 -5.77 10.94 14.45
CA GLN A 274 -6.35 10.17 15.55
C GLN A 274 -6.62 8.71 15.13
N ALA A 275 -7.14 8.47 13.92
CA ALA A 275 -7.31 7.13 13.37
C ALA A 275 -5.96 6.40 13.19
N ALA A 276 -4.96 7.08 12.62
CA ALA A 276 -3.60 6.53 12.48
C ALA A 276 -2.94 6.26 13.85
N ARG A 277 -3.17 7.14 14.83
CA ARG A 277 -2.73 6.94 16.22
C ARG A 277 -3.46 5.77 16.88
N GLN A 278 -4.77 5.61 16.65
CA GLN A 278 -5.54 4.48 17.15
C GLN A 278 -5.04 3.17 16.55
N ASP A 279 -4.79 3.11 15.23
CA ASP A 279 -4.27 1.90 14.59
C ASP A 279 -2.85 1.54 15.05
N ARG A 280 -1.96 2.51 15.26
CA ARG A 280 -0.61 2.25 15.77
C ARG A 280 -0.57 1.86 17.25
N ARG A 281 -1.50 2.39 18.06
CA ARG A 281 -1.71 2.00 19.47
C ARG A 281 -2.23 0.57 19.63
N ARG A 282 -2.78 -0.05 18.58
CA ARG A 282 -3.23 -1.46 18.59
C ARG A 282 -2.06 -2.45 18.65
N ILE A 283 -0.86 -2.07 18.20
CA ILE A 283 0.31 -2.95 18.20
C ILE A 283 1.16 -2.67 19.46
N ARG A 284 0.72 -3.26 20.56
CA ARG A 284 1.45 -3.27 21.83
C ARG A 284 2.57 -4.31 21.78
N PRO A 285 3.80 -3.96 22.20
CA PRO A 285 4.85 -4.97 22.31
C PRO A 285 4.50 -5.95 23.44
N ILE A 286 4.93 -7.20 23.32
CA ILE A 286 4.71 -8.20 24.37
C ILE A 286 5.56 -7.86 25.61
N PHE A 287 6.82 -7.48 25.37
CA PHE A 287 7.79 -7.09 26.40
C PHE A 287 8.10 -5.60 26.36
N PRO A 288 8.68 -5.02 27.43
CA PRO A 288 9.26 -3.69 27.37
C PRO A 288 10.29 -3.61 26.24
N LEU A 289 10.26 -2.52 25.48
CA LEU A 289 11.19 -2.35 24.36
C LEU A 289 12.58 -1.98 24.89
N GLY A 290 13.61 -2.60 24.31
CA GLY A 290 14.99 -2.15 24.49
C GLY A 290 15.24 -0.81 23.79
N LYS A 291 16.36 -0.15 24.13
CA LYS A 291 16.75 1.18 23.62
C LYS A 291 16.65 1.29 22.09
N VAL A 292 17.18 0.30 21.36
CA VAL A 292 17.18 0.29 19.89
C VAL A 292 15.77 0.22 19.31
N ALA A 293 14.95 -0.72 19.80
CA ALA A 293 13.58 -0.89 19.33
C ALA A 293 12.71 0.34 19.65
N ALA A 294 12.91 0.95 20.82
CA ALA A 294 12.24 2.21 21.17
C ALA A 294 12.65 3.34 20.23
N ALA A 295 13.95 3.52 19.97
CA ALA A 295 14.45 4.54 19.05
C ALA A 295 13.90 4.41 17.63
N LEU A 296 13.68 3.19 17.14
CA LEU A 296 13.01 2.94 15.87
C LEU A 296 11.55 3.42 15.88
N ARG A 297 10.78 3.11 16.94
CA ARG A 297 9.40 3.63 17.08
C ARG A 297 9.36 5.16 17.16
N VAL A 298 10.35 5.76 17.83
CA VAL A 298 10.53 7.21 17.82
C VAL A 298 10.72 7.70 16.39
N ALA A 299 11.64 7.14 15.62
CA ALA A 299 11.93 7.51 14.23
C ALA A 299 10.76 7.27 13.26
N GLU A 300 9.92 6.27 13.50
CA GLU A 300 8.67 6.04 12.74
C GLU A 300 7.56 7.06 13.06
N GLY A 301 7.80 7.88 14.08
CA GLY A 301 6.97 9.01 14.46
C GLY A 301 5.86 8.66 15.46
N ASP A 302 6.00 7.56 16.20
CA ASP A 302 4.95 7.09 17.11
C ASP A 302 4.67 8.03 18.28
N ILE A 303 5.71 8.72 18.76
CA ILE A 303 5.59 9.71 19.83
C ILE A 303 5.68 11.16 19.31
N ASN A 304 5.39 11.38 18.03
CA ASN A 304 5.46 12.72 17.43
C ASN A 304 4.58 13.73 18.19
N ASN A 305 5.19 14.89 18.48
CA ASN A 305 4.66 15.99 19.28
C ASN A 305 4.54 15.75 20.78
N MET A 306 5.00 14.60 21.31
CA MET A 306 5.14 14.42 22.76
C MET A 306 6.28 15.30 23.29
N ILE A 307 6.16 15.68 24.56
CA ILE A 307 7.19 16.41 25.29
C ILE A 307 8.04 15.36 26.02
N VAL A 308 9.35 15.42 25.80
CA VAL A 308 10.35 14.55 26.44
C VAL A 308 11.43 15.42 27.08
N THR A 309 12.13 14.87 28.06
CA THR A 309 13.24 15.56 28.73
C THR A 309 14.55 15.16 28.07
N ILE A 310 15.32 16.13 27.59
CA ILE A 310 16.65 15.92 27.00
C ILE A 310 17.60 16.99 27.54
N ALA A 311 18.73 16.58 28.12
CA ALA A 311 19.66 17.44 28.83
C ALA A 311 18.95 18.30 29.90
N GLY A 312 18.02 17.70 30.65
CA GLY A 312 17.22 18.38 31.67
C GLY A 312 16.19 19.39 31.15
N ARG A 313 15.96 19.47 29.84
CA ARG A 313 15.01 20.42 29.22
C ARG A 313 13.84 19.71 28.57
N ALA A 314 12.66 20.32 28.66
CA ALA A 314 11.46 19.87 27.99
C ALA A 314 11.51 20.22 26.50
N VAL A 315 11.54 19.20 25.63
CA VAL A 315 11.61 19.36 24.18
C VAL A 315 10.49 18.57 23.49
N ARG A 316 9.99 19.10 22.37
CA ARG A 316 9.06 18.36 21.50
C ARG A 316 9.81 17.53 20.49
N ILE A 317 9.34 16.31 20.23
CA ILE A 317 10.01 15.38 19.33
C ILE A 317 9.25 15.14 18.01
N LYS A 318 10.00 14.94 16.93
CA LYS A 318 9.52 14.48 15.64
C LYS A 318 10.48 13.44 15.05
N GLY A 319 10.01 12.20 14.96
CA GLY A 319 10.63 11.16 14.17
C GLY A 319 10.24 11.19 12.70
N SER A 320 11.19 10.81 11.87
CA SER A 320 11.02 10.50 10.45
C SER A 320 12.08 9.49 9.99
N THR A 321 11.93 8.96 8.78
CA THR A 321 12.97 8.16 8.12
C THR A 321 13.37 8.81 6.80
N ARG A 322 14.64 8.65 6.41
CA ARG A 322 15.18 9.11 5.13
C ARG A 322 15.71 7.90 4.35
N LYS A 323 15.35 7.77 3.08
CA LYS A 323 15.93 6.75 2.21
C LYS A 323 17.35 7.15 1.81
N THR A 324 18.32 6.27 2.00
CA THR A 324 19.70 6.38 1.53
C THR A 324 20.11 5.10 0.81
N THR A 325 21.09 5.17 -0.08
CA THR A 325 21.60 4.00 -0.81
C THR A 325 23.05 3.80 -0.39
N LYS A 326 23.36 2.61 0.16
CA LYS A 326 24.73 2.19 0.44
C LYS A 326 25.18 1.22 -0.65
N THR A 327 26.39 1.43 -1.18
CA THR A 327 27.01 0.55 -2.17
C THR A 327 28.37 0.12 -1.65
N TRP A 328 28.67 -1.17 -1.65
CA TRP A 328 30.00 -1.70 -1.32
C TRP A 328 30.38 -2.84 -2.26
N GLN A 329 31.67 -3.19 -2.28
CA GLN A 329 32.21 -4.24 -3.13
C GLN A 329 32.89 -5.31 -2.26
N GLU A 330 32.64 -6.58 -2.58
CA GLU A 330 33.30 -7.73 -1.94
C GLU A 330 34.09 -8.48 -3.02
N GLU A 331 35.38 -8.72 -2.77
CA GLU A 331 36.22 -9.50 -3.69
C GLU A 331 36.30 -10.95 -3.21
N ARG A 332 35.97 -11.89 -4.10
CA ARG A 332 36.13 -13.32 -3.86
C ARG A 332 37.05 -13.92 -4.91
N VAL A 333 38.08 -14.62 -4.46
CA VAL A 333 38.94 -15.41 -5.34
C VAL A 333 38.37 -16.81 -5.43
N THR A 334 37.99 -17.24 -6.62
CA THR A 334 37.49 -18.60 -6.86
C THR A 334 38.63 -19.62 -6.76
N GLY A 335 38.30 -20.90 -6.59
CA GLY A 335 39.30 -21.99 -6.50
C GLY A 335 40.23 -22.11 -7.72
N GLU A 336 39.89 -21.49 -8.84
CA GLU A 336 40.70 -21.42 -10.07
C GLU A 336 41.55 -20.14 -10.18
N GLY A 337 41.57 -19.29 -9.14
CA GLY A 337 42.39 -18.07 -9.07
C GLY A 337 41.78 -16.83 -9.73
N ALA A 338 40.54 -16.89 -10.22
CA ALA A 338 39.84 -15.73 -10.76
C ALA A 338 39.25 -14.87 -9.63
N THR A 339 39.49 -13.57 -9.65
CA THR A 339 38.91 -12.62 -8.68
C THR A 339 37.57 -12.10 -9.21
N ILE A 340 36.50 -12.32 -8.46
CA ILE A 340 35.15 -11.81 -8.70
C ILE A 340 34.90 -10.64 -7.76
N ILE A 341 34.48 -9.49 -8.29
CA ILE A 341 34.10 -8.31 -7.49
C ILE A 341 32.58 -8.20 -7.48
N ASP A 342 31.96 -8.59 -6.38
CA ASP A 342 30.52 -8.50 -6.16
C ASP A 342 30.18 -7.09 -5.66
N THR A 343 29.45 -6.31 -6.47
CA THR A 343 28.97 -4.98 -6.06
C THR A 343 27.56 -5.09 -5.46
N HIS A 344 27.46 -4.86 -4.16
CA HIS A 344 26.19 -4.87 -3.43
C HIS A 344 25.63 -3.45 -3.33
N ARG A 345 24.34 -3.29 -3.64
CA ARG A 345 23.60 -2.03 -3.47
C ARG A 345 22.40 -2.27 -2.57
N MET A 346 22.35 -1.56 -1.44
CA MET A 346 21.29 -1.67 -0.44
C MET A 346 20.60 -0.31 -0.25
N GLU A 347 19.28 -0.28 -0.38
CA GLU A 347 18.47 0.86 0.08
C GLU A 347 18.25 0.75 1.59
N VAL A 348 18.77 1.72 2.33
CA VAL A 348 18.66 1.81 3.79
C VAL A 348 17.68 2.93 4.14
N ARG A 349 16.86 2.73 5.17
CA ARG A 349 16.08 3.80 5.78
C ARG A 349 16.81 4.28 7.01
N GLU A 350 17.41 5.46 6.92
CA GLU A 350 18.07 6.09 8.05
C GLU A 350 17.04 6.76 8.98
N PRO A 351 17.09 6.46 10.28
CA PRO A 351 16.24 7.14 11.26
C PRO A 351 16.67 8.61 11.41
N VAL A 352 15.69 9.50 11.55
CA VAL A 352 15.89 10.92 11.79
C VAL A 352 14.98 11.34 12.93
N VAL A 353 15.57 11.86 14.00
CA VAL A 353 14.85 12.45 15.12
C VAL A 353 15.18 13.93 15.21
N VAL A 354 14.14 14.76 15.21
CA VAL A 354 14.24 16.20 15.39
C VAL A 354 13.63 16.57 16.73
N THR A 355 14.33 17.37 17.51
CA THR A 355 13.86 17.92 18.78
C THR A 355 13.72 19.43 18.67
N LEU A 356 12.67 19.99 19.25
CA LEU A 356 12.42 21.42 19.36
C LEU A 356 12.35 21.79 20.84
N ASP A 357 13.33 22.56 21.32
CA ASP A 357 13.28 23.22 22.62
C ASP A 357 12.28 24.39 22.52
N THR A 358 11.16 24.28 23.22
CA THR A 358 10.09 25.28 23.15
C THR A 358 10.44 26.58 23.88
N ALA A 359 11.38 26.56 24.82
CA ALA A 359 11.80 27.75 25.54
C ALA A 359 12.81 28.58 24.73
N GLN A 360 13.68 27.91 23.96
CA GLN A 360 14.74 28.56 23.18
C GLN A 360 14.46 28.63 21.68
N ALA A 361 13.35 28.06 21.21
CA ALA A 361 13.06 27.84 19.79
C ALA A 361 14.20 27.12 19.03
N ALA A 362 15.03 26.35 19.75
CA ALA A 362 16.20 25.68 19.19
C ALA A 362 15.83 24.31 18.62
N ILE A 363 16.28 24.04 17.39
CA ILE A 363 16.05 22.77 16.70
C ILE A 363 17.35 21.97 16.70
N THR A 364 17.29 20.72 17.15
CA THR A 364 18.41 19.76 17.08
C THR A 364 18.00 18.54 16.27
N ARG A 365 18.91 18.02 15.45
CA ARG A 365 18.64 16.89 14.54
C ARG A 365 19.64 15.77 14.76
N TYR A 366 19.12 14.59 15.03
CA TYR A 366 19.84 13.33 15.18
C TYR A 366 19.56 12.47 13.95
N THR A 367 20.58 12.10 13.18
CA THR A 367 20.42 11.38 11.89
C THR A 367 21.32 10.16 11.84
N GLY A 368 20.77 9.06 11.31
CA GLY A 368 21.49 7.80 11.16
C GLY A 368 21.85 7.15 12.49
N ASP A 369 22.57 6.04 12.44
CA ASP A 369 22.86 5.22 13.62
C ASP A 369 23.69 5.99 14.66
N THR A 370 24.65 6.81 14.22
CA THR A 370 25.48 7.64 15.12
C THR A 370 24.69 8.73 15.82
N GLY A 371 23.78 9.41 15.11
CA GLY A 371 22.93 10.43 15.70
C GLY A 371 21.95 9.83 16.72
N ILE A 372 21.36 8.68 16.40
CA ILE A 372 20.47 7.97 17.32
C ILE A 372 21.22 7.43 18.53
N ALA A 373 22.41 6.86 18.34
CA ALA A 373 23.26 6.44 19.45
C ALA A 373 23.59 7.62 20.38
N ALA A 374 24.03 8.76 19.85
CA ALA A 374 24.32 9.96 20.64
C ALA A 374 23.10 10.49 21.41
N LEU A 375 21.89 10.31 20.87
CA LEU A 375 20.64 10.62 21.57
C LEU A 375 20.35 9.63 22.70
N MET A 376 20.54 8.33 22.46
CA MET A 376 20.24 7.24 23.40
C MET A 376 21.34 6.97 24.44
N ASP A 377 22.54 7.50 24.23
CA ASP A 377 23.66 7.44 25.19
C ASP A 377 23.49 8.45 26.34
N ARG A 378 22.62 9.46 26.14
CA ARG A 378 22.21 10.37 27.21
C ARG A 378 21.19 9.68 28.12
N PRO A 379 21.49 9.45 29.42
CA PRO A 379 20.62 8.66 30.28
C PRO A 379 19.21 9.26 30.46
N ASP A 380 19.11 10.58 30.60
CA ASP A 380 17.83 11.28 30.78
C ASP A 380 16.98 11.25 29.51
N ALA A 381 17.59 11.47 28.34
CA ALA A 381 16.93 11.36 27.06
C ALA A 381 16.46 9.93 26.78
N ALA A 382 17.33 8.93 27.00
CA ALA A 382 16.98 7.53 26.80
C ALA A 382 15.81 7.11 27.69
N GLN A 383 15.85 7.46 28.98
CA GLN A 383 14.79 7.14 29.92
C GLN A 383 13.49 7.84 29.53
N SER A 384 13.51 9.16 29.27
CA SER A 384 12.32 9.92 28.90
C SER A 384 11.70 9.44 27.58
N LEU A 385 12.53 9.04 26.60
CA LEU A 385 12.07 8.46 25.34
C LEU A 385 11.47 7.06 25.53
N LEU A 386 12.11 6.22 26.34
CA LEU A 386 11.58 4.89 26.68
C LEU A 386 10.24 5.00 27.40
N ASP A 387 10.12 5.92 28.36
CA ASP A 387 8.87 6.17 29.09
C ASP A 387 7.78 6.71 28.17
N ALA A 388 8.11 7.65 27.28
CA ALA A 388 7.16 8.16 26.29
C ALA A 388 6.68 7.07 25.32
N VAL A 389 7.60 6.21 24.85
CA VAL A 389 7.26 5.07 23.99
C VAL A 389 6.40 4.06 24.76
N ALA A 390 6.77 3.71 25.99
CA ALA A 390 6.00 2.79 26.83
C ALA A 390 4.62 3.35 27.17
N GLN A 391 4.49 4.65 27.42
CA GLN A 391 3.19 5.31 27.61
C GLN A 391 2.35 5.26 26.32
N SER A 392 2.97 5.41 25.16
CA SER A 392 2.30 5.36 23.86
C SER A 392 1.84 3.94 23.48
N ALA A 393 2.61 2.93 23.88
CA ALA A 393 2.39 1.52 23.56
C ALA A 393 2.85 0.65 24.75
N PRO A 394 2.03 0.54 25.82
CA PRO A 394 2.43 -0.17 27.02
C PRO A 394 2.65 -1.66 26.73
N PRO A 395 3.70 -2.30 27.28
CA PRO A 395 3.93 -3.71 27.06
C PRO A 395 2.78 -4.54 27.61
N VAL A 396 2.50 -5.68 26.99
CA VAL A 396 1.49 -6.62 27.48
C VAL A 396 1.95 -7.27 28.79
N TYR A 397 3.25 -7.56 28.89
CA TYR A 397 3.88 -8.17 30.03
C TYR A 397 5.08 -7.32 30.50
N ALA A 398 5.03 -6.86 31.76
CA ALA A 398 5.99 -5.89 32.30
C ALA A 398 7.26 -6.52 32.91
N MET A 399 7.64 -7.74 32.50
CA MET A 399 8.76 -8.49 33.09
C MET A 399 8.60 -8.81 34.60
N GLN A 400 7.37 -8.82 35.09
CA GLN A 400 7.04 -9.21 36.47
C GLN A 400 6.42 -10.60 36.43
N LEU A 401 7.14 -11.61 36.92
CA LEU A 401 6.65 -12.99 36.91
C LEU A 401 5.49 -13.14 37.92
N PRO A 402 4.26 -13.45 37.48
CA PRO A 402 3.14 -13.60 38.40
C PRO A 402 3.39 -14.76 39.38
N PRO A 403 3.10 -14.61 40.69
CA PRO A 403 3.40 -15.66 41.69
C PRO A 403 2.70 -17.00 41.41
N ASP A 404 1.47 -16.95 40.89
CA ASP A 404 0.66 -18.10 40.48
C ASP A 404 1.33 -18.84 39.31
N VAL A 405 1.79 -18.10 38.29
CA VAL A 405 2.57 -18.65 37.17
C VAL A 405 3.89 -19.23 37.67
N ALA A 406 4.61 -18.52 38.55
CA ALA A 406 5.88 -18.98 39.10
C ALA A 406 5.72 -20.33 39.83
N THR A 407 4.69 -20.46 40.67
CA THR A 407 4.39 -21.68 41.42
C THR A 407 4.15 -22.87 40.50
N ILE A 408 3.40 -22.67 39.42
CA ILE A 408 3.16 -23.73 38.43
C ILE A 408 4.48 -24.13 37.75
N LEU A 409 5.26 -23.15 37.31
CA LEU A 409 6.53 -23.40 36.63
C LEU A 409 7.56 -24.10 37.52
N ASP A 410 7.54 -23.86 38.82
CA ASP A 410 8.41 -24.56 39.78
C ASP A 410 8.05 -26.05 39.90
N GLY A 411 6.80 -26.42 39.67
CA GLY A 411 6.35 -27.81 39.59
C GLY A 411 6.65 -28.51 38.26
N LEU A 412 7.03 -27.76 37.21
CA LEU A 412 7.33 -28.30 35.88
C LEU A 412 8.82 -28.62 35.73
N VAL A 413 9.22 -29.71 36.37
CA VAL A 413 10.58 -30.26 36.31
C VAL A 413 10.62 -31.56 35.50
N PRO A 414 11.68 -31.81 34.71
CA PRO A 414 11.82 -33.07 33.98
C PRO A 414 11.93 -34.27 34.92
N VAL A 415 11.23 -35.36 34.62
CA VAL A 415 11.26 -36.62 35.40
C VAL A 415 12.67 -37.21 35.45
N SER A 416 13.43 -37.07 34.36
CA SER A 416 14.84 -37.47 34.25
C SER A 416 15.79 -36.67 35.14
N GLY A 417 15.34 -35.55 35.71
CA GLY A 417 16.19 -34.59 36.42
C GLY A 417 17.15 -33.81 35.50
N ARG A 418 16.98 -33.91 34.17
CA ARG A 418 17.85 -33.23 33.20
C ARG A 418 17.80 -31.72 33.40
N ALA A 419 18.98 -31.10 33.45
CA ALA A 419 19.13 -29.66 33.54
C ALA A 419 20.13 -29.14 32.50
N LEU A 420 19.98 -27.87 32.13
CA LEU A 420 21.01 -27.18 31.36
C LEU A 420 22.22 -26.93 32.25
N PRO A 421 23.47 -27.03 31.73
CA PRO A 421 24.66 -26.72 32.52
C PRO A 421 24.57 -25.35 33.18
N GLY A 422 24.74 -25.30 34.50
CA GLY A 422 24.67 -24.07 35.30
C GLY A 422 23.25 -23.63 35.70
N TYR A 423 22.21 -24.42 35.43
CA TYR A 423 20.83 -24.14 35.83
C TYR A 423 20.23 -25.32 36.61
N PRO A 424 19.28 -25.08 37.53
CA PRO A 424 18.48 -26.15 38.11
C PRO A 424 17.59 -26.83 37.04
N PRO A 425 17.12 -28.07 37.29
CA PRO A 425 16.13 -28.71 36.43
C PRO A 425 14.87 -27.84 36.28
N GLY A 426 14.31 -27.79 35.06
CA GLY A 426 13.13 -27.00 34.72
C GLY A 426 13.43 -25.82 33.78
N PHE A 427 12.53 -24.84 33.76
CA PHE A 427 12.63 -23.67 32.87
C PHE A 427 13.64 -22.64 33.36
N ILE A 428 14.55 -22.22 32.47
CA ILE A 428 15.49 -21.14 32.77
C ILE A 428 14.78 -19.77 32.84
N PRO A 429 15.37 -18.73 33.48
CA PRO A 429 14.69 -17.45 33.71
C PRO A 429 14.06 -16.81 32.47
N MET A 430 14.76 -16.84 31.33
CA MET A 430 14.24 -16.32 30.06
C MET A 430 12.96 -17.06 29.62
N GLN A 431 12.96 -18.40 29.71
CA GLN A 431 11.82 -19.22 29.32
C GLN A 431 10.62 -18.99 30.25
N ARG A 432 10.87 -18.80 31.56
CA ARG A 432 9.83 -18.47 32.54
C ARG A 432 9.12 -17.16 32.21
N HIS A 433 9.87 -16.10 31.88
CA HIS A 433 9.29 -14.83 31.45
C HIS A 433 8.57 -14.94 30.10
N LEU A 434 9.09 -15.75 29.18
CA LEU A 434 8.44 -16.03 27.91
C LEU A 434 7.07 -16.70 28.09
N ILE A 435 7.02 -17.76 28.91
CA ILE A 435 5.77 -18.44 29.27
C ILE A 435 4.79 -17.46 29.93
N ALA A 436 5.25 -16.70 30.93
CA ALA A 436 4.41 -15.72 31.61
C ALA A 436 3.83 -14.65 30.66
N ALA A 437 4.63 -14.20 29.69
CA ALA A 437 4.18 -13.24 28.70
C ALA A 437 3.13 -13.81 27.75
N LEU A 438 3.31 -15.05 27.29
CA LEU A 438 2.33 -15.77 26.46
C LEU A 438 1.01 -15.95 27.23
N THR A 439 1.08 -16.41 28.48
CA THR A 439 -0.08 -16.59 29.36
C THR A 439 -0.82 -15.27 29.59
N THR A 440 -0.09 -14.19 29.90
CA THR A 440 -0.66 -12.86 30.14
C THR A 440 -1.37 -12.35 28.88
N ALA A 441 -0.72 -12.46 27.72
CA ALA A 441 -1.29 -12.01 26.45
C ALA A 441 -2.55 -12.80 26.04
N PHE A 442 -2.62 -14.08 26.40
CA PHE A 442 -3.77 -14.95 26.12
C PHE A 442 -4.94 -14.70 27.08
N ARG A 443 -4.64 -14.58 28.38
CA ARG A 443 -5.63 -14.37 29.44
C ARG A 443 -6.29 -13.00 29.34
N ASP A 444 -5.47 -11.96 29.22
CA ASP A 444 -5.92 -10.59 29.42
C ASP A 444 -6.49 -10.05 28.09
N PRO A 445 -7.73 -9.52 28.10
CA PRO A 445 -8.29 -8.89 26.91
C PRO A 445 -7.43 -7.69 26.52
N ASP A 446 -7.37 -7.40 25.23
CA ASP A 446 -6.74 -6.17 24.79
C ASP A 446 -7.50 -4.96 25.39
N PRO A 447 -6.85 -4.06 26.13
CA PRO A 447 -7.54 -2.98 26.84
C PRO A 447 -8.19 -1.95 25.89
N GLN A 448 -7.82 -1.93 24.60
CA GLN A 448 -8.41 -1.01 23.63
C GLN A 448 -9.63 -1.61 22.93
N THR A 449 -9.57 -2.90 22.57
CA THR A 449 -10.66 -3.56 21.82
C THR A 449 -11.58 -4.38 22.73
N GLY A 450 -11.18 -4.67 23.96
CA GLY A 450 -11.85 -5.59 24.87
C GLY A 450 -11.80 -7.06 24.42
N THR A 451 -11.17 -7.37 23.29
CA THR A 451 -11.15 -8.71 22.71
C THR A 451 -9.99 -9.53 23.25
N ARG A 452 -10.24 -10.79 23.60
CA ARG A 452 -9.18 -11.75 23.93
C ARG A 452 -8.49 -12.25 22.66
N ARG A 453 -7.18 -12.50 22.76
CA ARG A 453 -6.41 -13.12 21.69
C ARG A 453 -6.81 -14.59 21.59
N ARG A 454 -7.01 -15.08 20.36
CA ARG A 454 -7.32 -16.49 20.09
C ARG A 454 -6.12 -17.28 19.57
N VAL A 455 -5.10 -16.57 19.08
CA VAL A 455 -3.90 -17.13 18.46
C VAL A 455 -2.70 -16.37 18.99
N ILE A 456 -1.63 -17.09 19.33
CA ILE A 456 -0.33 -16.54 19.69
C ILE A 456 0.74 -17.36 18.99
N GLY A 457 1.74 -16.68 18.41
CA GLY A 457 2.88 -17.31 17.75
C GLY A 457 4.18 -17.05 18.53
N LEU A 458 4.99 -18.09 18.70
CA LEU A 458 6.34 -18.00 19.22
C LEU A 458 7.33 -18.31 18.09
N SER A 459 8.18 -17.35 17.75
CA SER A 459 9.28 -17.52 16.81
C SER A 459 10.61 -17.22 17.51
N ALA A 460 11.59 -18.08 17.33
CA ALA A 460 12.94 -17.96 17.89
C ALA A 460 13.89 -18.89 17.12
N ASP A 461 15.20 -18.67 17.26
CA ASP A 461 16.23 -19.51 16.65
C ASP A 461 16.21 -20.96 17.22
N MET A 462 16.88 -21.88 16.52
CA MET A 462 17.01 -23.26 16.98
C MET A 462 17.73 -23.30 18.33
N GLY A 463 17.28 -24.18 19.24
CA GLY A 463 17.87 -24.33 20.56
C GLY A 463 17.29 -23.43 21.67
N CYS A 464 16.45 -22.43 21.36
CA CYS A 464 15.84 -21.57 22.39
C CYS A 464 14.78 -22.26 23.28
N GLY A 465 14.47 -23.55 23.05
CA GLY A 465 13.46 -24.29 23.82
C GLY A 465 12.00 -23.90 23.49
N LYS A 466 11.71 -23.58 22.22
CA LYS A 466 10.36 -23.19 21.76
C LYS A 466 9.29 -24.21 22.14
N SER A 467 9.53 -25.50 21.89
CA SER A 467 8.55 -26.55 22.14
C SER A 467 8.28 -26.74 23.64
N PRO A 468 9.30 -26.84 24.52
CA PRO A 468 9.10 -26.77 25.96
C PRO A 468 8.37 -25.50 26.43
N CYS A 469 8.69 -24.32 25.89
CA CYS A 469 8.01 -23.08 26.27
C CYS A 469 6.52 -23.10 25.89
N SER A 470 6.16 -23.61 24.71
CA SER A 470 4.76 -23.78 24.32
C SER A 470 4.04 -24.77 25.23
N ALA A 471 4.71 -25.86 25.63
CA ALA A 471 4.18 -26.84 26.56
C ALA A 471 3.91 -26.23 27.94
N GLY A 472 4.91 -25.53 28.50
CA GLY A 472 4.79 -24.81 29.76
C GLY A 472 3.70 -23.74 29.73
N ALA A 473 3.58 -22.99 28.64
CA ALA A 473 2.50 -22.02 28.47
C ALA A 473 1.11 -22.68 28.43
N ALA A 474 0.96 -23.79 27.70
CA ALA A 474 -0.30 -24.52 27.65
C ALA A 474 -0.70 -25.07 29.04
N GLU A 475 0.26 -25.58 29.79
CA GLU A 475 0.03 -26.11 31.14
C GLU A 475 -0.31 -25.00 32.15
N VAL A 476 0.38 -23.87 32.11
CA VAL A 476 0.05 -22.69 32.94
C VAL A 476 -1.36 -22.18 32.61
N ILE A 477 -1.70 -22.06 31.32
CA ILE A 477 -3.02 -21.61 30.87
C ILE A 477 -4.11 -22.60 31.32
N ARG A 478 -3.83 -23.91 31.28
CA ARG A 478 -4.73 -24.98 31.78
C ARG A 478 -5.08 -24.80 33.24
N GLN A 479 -4.07 -24.54 34.08
CA GLN A 479 -4.27 -24.43 35.52
C GLN A 479 -4.90 -23.09 35.94
N LEU A 480 -4.64 -21.99 35.20
CA LEU A 480 -5.06 -20.64 35.61
C LEU A 480 -6.36 -20.13 34.98
N LEU A 481 -6.82 -20.66 33.83
CA LEU A 481 -8.01 -20.11 33.17
C LEU A 481 -9.32 -20.83 33.55
N PRO A 482 -10.30 -20.12 34.17
CA PRO A 482 -11.58 -20.70 34.55
C PRO A 482 -12.50 -21.04 33.36
N THR A 483 -12.18 -20.57 32.15
CA THR A 483 -13.02 -20.75 30.95
C THR A 483 -13.12 -22.20 30.48
N ASN A 484 -12.29 -23.10 30.99
CA ASN A 484 -12.29 -24.49 30.54
C ASN A 484 -13.26 -25.40 31.29
N GLN A 485 -13.95 -24.97 32.36
CA GLN A 485 -14.92 -25.82 33.09
C GLN A 485 -14.38 -27.23 33.43
N GLY A 486 -13.07 -27.37 33.71
CA GLY A 486 -12.43 -28.67 33.94
C GLY A 486 -11.96 -29.44 32.70
N ARG A 487 -12.13 -28.88 31.49
CA ARG A 487 -11.57 -29.42 30.25
C ARG A 487 -10.07 -29.13 30.15
N ALA A 488 -9.29 -30.12 29.76
CA ALA A 488 -7.87 -30.00 29.51
C ALA A 488 -7.58 -29.48 28.10
N PHE A 489 -6.35 -29.01 27.89
CA PHE A 489 -5.93 -28.50 26.60
C PHE A 489 -5.59 -29.63 25.63
N THR A 490 -5.94 -29.41 24.37
CA THR A 490 -5.53 -30.24 23.24
C THR A 490 -4.58 -29.44 22.36
N VAL A 491 -3.32 -29.87 22.28
CA VAL A 491 -2.24 -29.17 21.59
C VAL A 491 -1.83 -29.95 20.34
N LEU A 492 -1.59 -29.24 19.23
CA LEU A 492 -0.95 -29.78 18.04
C LEU A 492 0.44 -29.17 17.87
N VAL A 493 1.44 -30.01 17.67
CA VAL A 493 2.83 -29.62 17.45
C VAL A 493 3.23 -30.04 16.05
N VAL A 494 3.64 -29.07 15.22
CA VAL A 494 4.03 -29.31 13.82
C VAL A 494 5.51 -28.98 13.63
N ALA A 495 6.30 -29.92 13.12
CA ALA A 495 7.76 -29.78 13.05
C ALA A 495 8.42 -30.66 11.97
N PRO A 496 9.73 -30.51 11.69
CA PRO A 496 10.47 -31.43 10.83
C PRO A 496 10.38 -32.90 11.28
N ASN A 497 10.39 -33.83 10.32
CA ASN A 497 10.24 -35.27 10.59
C ASN A 497 11.32 -35.81 11.54
N HIS A 498 12.56 -35.32 11.46
CA HIS A 498 13.65 -35.77 12.32
C HIS A 498 13.47 -35.42 13.82
N LEU A 499 12.59 -34.48 14.16
CA LEU A 499 12.27 -34.12 15.55
C LEU A 499 11.05 -34.90 16.08
N ILE A 500 10.06 -35.15 15.21
CA ILE A 500 8.80 -35.81 15.56
C ILE A 500 8.92 -37.33 15.49
N GLY A 501 9.68 -37.85 14.55
CA GLY A 501 9.79 -39.29 14.27
C GLY A 501 8.52 -39.87 13.65
N GLU A 502 8.36 -41.18 13.78
CA GLU A 502 7.24 -41.95 13.25
C GLU A 502 6.46 -42.65 14.36
N LEU A 503 5.14 -42.81 14.18
CA LEU A 503 4.27 -43.47 15.14
C LEU A 503 4.71 -44.91 15.43
N ALA A 504 5.30 -45.58 14.44
CA ALA A 504 5.89 -46.91 14.60
C ALA A 504 7.02 -46.94 15.64
N GLN A 505 7.83 -45.89 15.73
CA GLN A 505 8.92 -45.80 16.72
C GLN A 505 8.37 -45.70 18.14
N VAL A 506 7.30 -44.91 18.33
CA VAL A 506 6.61 -44.79 19.62
C VAL A 506 5.97 -46.11 20.02
N ARG A 507 5.30 -46.79 19.10
CA ARG A 507 4.71 -48.12 19.35
C ARG A 507 5.77 -49.16 19.69
N ALA A 508 6.89 -49.19 18.97
CA ALA A 508 7.99 -50.09 19.25
C ALA A 508 8.54 -49.87 20.67
N HIS A 509 8.68 -48.61 21.09
CA HIS A 509 9.08 -48.28 22.47
C HIS A 509 8.05 -48.77 23.51
N GLU A 510 6.76 -48.53 23.28
CA GLU A 510 5.69 -48.86 24.23
C GLU A 510 5.39 -50.37 24.32
N GLN A 511 5.61 -51.11 23.23
CA GLN A 511 5.32 -52.55 23.14
C GLN A 511 6.54 -53.41 23.51
N THR A 512 7.68 -52.80 23.87
CA THR A 512 8.86 -53.54 24.32
C THR A 512 8.58 -54.16 25.70
N LEU A 513 8.67 -55.49 25.79
CA LEU A 513 8.46 -56.23 27.03
C LEU A 513 9.53 -55.89 28.09
N ASP A 514 9.17 -56.02 29.35
CA ASP A 514 10.09 -55.81 30.46
C ASP A 514 11.27 -56.78 30.38
N GLY A 515 12.49 -56.25 30.54
CA GLY A 515 13.74 -57.00 30.41
C GLY A 515 14.42 -56.93 29.04
N MET A 516 13.79 -56.32 28.03
CA MET A 516 14.41 -56.03 26.73
C MET A 516 14.84 -54.57 26.60
N GLU A 517 15.88 -54.33 25.81
CA GLU A 517 16.38 -52.97 25.52
C GLU A 517 15.32 -52.17 24.77
N ARG A 518 14.82 -51.08 25.38
CA ARG A 518 13.78 -50.24 24.79
C ARG A 518 14.38 -49.33 23.72
N PRO A 519 13.85 -49.31 22.48
CA PRO A 519 14.31 -48.39 21.45
C PRO A 519 14.04 -46.94 21.89
N PRO A 520 14.90 -45.96 21.55
CA PRO A 520 14.69 -44.59 21.99
C PRO A 520 13.42 -43.97 21.39
N LEU A 521 12.73 -43.15 22.19
CA LEU A 521 11.62 -42.34 21.70
C LEU A 521 12.12 -41.23 20.78
N PRO A 522 11.29 -40.77 19.82
CA PRO A 522 11.57 -39.57 19.06
C PRO A 522 11.80 -38.36 19.97
N GLN A 523 12.74 -37.48 19.60
CA GLN A 523 13.27 -36.43 20.47
C GLN A 523 12.18 -35.61 21.18
N TRP A 524 11.21 -35.06 20.43
CA TRP A 524 10.20 -34.19 21.02
C TRP A 524 9.16 -34.94 21.85
N ILE A 525 8.84 -36.18 21.49
CA ILE A 525 7.97 -37.02 22.34
C ILE A 525 8.68 -37.36 23.64
N ALA A 526 9.97 -37.71 23.60
CA ALA A 526 10.76 -37.95 24.79
C ALA A 526 10.79 -36.72 25.70
N GLU A 527 11.09 -35.54 25.14
CA GLU A 527 11.13 -34.28 25.89
C GLU A 527 9.77 -33.93 26.53
N TRP A 528 8.66 -34.13 25.80
CA TRP A 528 7.33 -33.85 26.34
C TRP A 528 6.89 -34.86 27.40
N ARG A 529 7.16 -36.16 27.23
CA ARG A 529 6.85 -37.17 28.25
C ARG A 529 7.71 -36.99 29.50
N ASP A 530 8.94 -36.53 29.33
CA ASP A 530 9.86 -36.22 30.43
C ASP A 530 9.40 -34.97 31.21
N LEU A 531 8.95 -33.93 30.51
CA LEU A 531 8.50 -32.68 31.15
C LEU A 531 7.05 -32.74 31.67
N LEU A 532 6.17 -33.44 30.96
CA LEU A 532 4.73 -33.50 31.18
C LEU A 532 4.22 -34.95 31.11
N PRO A 533 4.62 -35.82 32.07
CA PRO A 533 4.31 -37.26 32.03
C PRO A 533 2.81 -37.59 32.11
N HIS A 534 1.99 -36.66 32.61
CA HIS A 534 0.54 -36.80 32.74
C HIS A 534 -0.22 -36.38 31.47
N TRP A 535 0.47 -35.91 30.43
CA TRP A 535 -0.12 -35.58 29.14
C TRP A 535 -0.18 -36.79 28.23
N HIS A 536 -1.32 -37.00 27.57
CA HIS A 536 -1.41 -37.97 26.50
C HIS A 536 -0.70 -37.45 25.24
N SER A 537 0.41 -38.07 24.86
CA SER A 537 1.21 -37.69 23.69
C SER A 537 1.16 -38.76 22.60
N THR A 538 0.91 -38.38 21.35
CA THR A 538 0.92 -39.29 20.18
C THR A 538 1.43 -38.61 18.91
N ILE A 539 1.96 -39.40 17.97
CA ILE A 539 2.24 -38.94 16.60
C ILE A 539 0.98 -39.11 15.76
N LEU A 540 0.69 -38.11 14.93
CA LEU A 540 -0.46 -38.04 14.05
C LEU A 540 0.06 -37.98 12.60
N GLU A 541 -0.16 -39.07 11.88
CA GLU A 541 0.33 -39.29 10.52
C GLU A 541 -0.80 -39.28 9.48
N THR A 542 -2.07 -39.37 9.91
CA THR A 542 -3.23 -39.40 9.02
C THR A 542 -4.38 -38.52 9.53
N PRO A 543 -5.27 -38.01 8.64
CA PRO A 543 -6.45 -37.25 9.07
C PRO A 543 -7.38 -38.03 10.01
N ALA A 544 -7.51 -39.35 9.83
CA ALA A 544 -8.29 -40.19 10.73
C ALA A 544 -7.72 -40.20 12.16
N GLN A 545 -6.40 -40.18 12.31
CA GLN A 545 -5.75 -40.07 13.62
C GLN A 545 -5.95 -38.69 14.24
N VAL A 546 -5.95 -37.61 13.44
CA VAL A 546 -6.28 -36.26 13.92
C VAL A 546 -7.73 -36.21 14.44
N SER A 547 -8.68 -36.76 13.68
CA SER A 547 -10.09 -36.86 14.10
C SER A 547 -10.24 -37.69 15.38
N ALA A 548 -9.58 -38.85 15.46
CA ALA A 548 -9.59 -39.70 16.65
C ALA A 548 -8.96 -39.01 17.86
N PHE A 549 -7.91 -38.21 17.66
CA PHE A 549 -7.25 -37.43 18.70
C PHE A 549 -8.19 -36.39 19.32
N TYR A 550 -8.93 -35.64 18.50
CA TYR A 550 -9.94 -34.69 18.98
C TYR A 550 -11.18 -35.37 19.58
N ALA A 551 -11.61 -36.51 19.03
CA ALA A 551 -12.68 -37.31 19.63
C ALA A 551 -12.28 -37.82 21.02
N GLY A 552 -11.02 -38.23 21.20
CA GLY A 552 -10.45 -38.63 22.49
C GLY A 552 -10.48 -37.50 23.52
N ALA A 553 -10.19 -36.25 23.11
CA ALA A 553 -10.32 -35.08 23.98
C ALA A 553 -11.78 -34.79 24.39
N THR A 554 -12.75 -35.22 23.60
CA THR A 554 -14.18 -35.08 23.93
C THR A 554 -14.63 -36.18 24.89
N ALA A 555 -14.13 -37.41 24.70
CA ALA A 555 -14.46 -38.56 25.52
C ALA A 555 -13.82 -38.50 26.92
N ASP A 556 -12.57 -38.03 26.98
CA ASP A 556 -11.85 -37.77 28.23
C ASP A 556 -11.43 -36.29 28.23
N PRO A 557 -12.32 -35.42 28.74
CA PRO A 557 -12.08 -33.99 28.77
C PRO A 557 -11.04 -33.60 29.81
N THR A 558 -10.66 -34.46 30.75
CA THR A 558 -9.79 -34.09 31.88
C THR A 558 -8.30 -34.27 31.62
N THR A 559 -7.94 -35.16 30.70
CA THR A 559 -6.53 -35.43 30.37
C THR A 559 -6.04 -34.48 29.28
N PRO A 560 -4.96 -33.70 29.53
CA PRO A 560 -4.36 -32.86 28.50
C PRO A 560 -3.66 -33.72 27.44
N ARG A 561 -3.72 -33.26 26.19
CA ARG A 561 -3.28 -34.05 25.04
C ARG A 561 -2.36 -33.26 24.12
N VAL A 562 -1.34 -33.91 23.55
CA VAL A 562 -0.46 -33.36 22.53
C VAL A 562 -0.35 -34.32 21.33
N GLY A 563 -0.62 -33.78 20.13
CA GLY A 563 -0.50 -34.49 18.87
C GLY A 563 0.65 -33.93 18.04
N PHE A 564 1.61 -34.77 17.65
CA PHE A 564 2.77 -34.36 16.86
C PHE A 564 2.56 -34.68 15.37
N LEU A 565 2.69 -33.68 14.49
CA LEU A 565 2.60 -33.83 13.04
C LEU A 565 3.89 -33.41 12.35
N ALA A 566 4.56 -34.33 11.64
CA ALA A 566 5.69 -33.96 10.81
C ALA A 566 5.26 -33.05 9.64
N PHE A 567 6.12 -32.12 9.19
CA PHE A 567 5.83 -31.26 8.03
C PHE A 567 5.42 -32.05 6.78
N SER A 568 6.06 -33.20 6.55
CA SER A 568 5.73 -34.13 5.47
C SER A 568 4.30 -34.68 5.57
N LYS A 569 3.74 -34.76 6.78
CA LYS A 569 2.39 -35.25 7.06
C LYS A 569 1.37 -34.12 7.26
N PHE A 570 1.83 -32.91 7.60
CA PHE A 570 0.99 -31.71 7.69
C PHE A 570 0.42 -31.28 6.31
N SER A 571 1.02 -31.77 5.22
CA SER A 571 0.48 -31.70 3.85
C SER A 571 -0.83 -32.47 3.66
N LEU A 572 -1.20 -33.37 4.58
CA LEU A 572 -2.45 -34.15 4.54
C LEU A 572 -3.64 -33.28 4.99
N GLY A 573 -3.98 -32.28 4.18
CA GLY A 573 -5.12 -31.42 4.45
C GLY A 573 -5.06 -29.99 3.94
N SER A 574 -4.12 -29.60 3.07
CA SER A 574 -4.28 -28.33 2.32
C SER A 574 -5.28 -28.47 1.17
N GLY A 575 -6.41 -29.13 1.43
CA GLY A 575 -7.68 -28.71 0.86
C GLY A 575 -8.05 -27.39 1.53
N TRP A 576 -7.43 -26.30 1.05
CA TRP A 576 -8.05 -24.99 1.21
C TRP A 576 -9.32 -25.00 0.34
N GLU A 577 -10.47 -25.30 0.93
CA GLU A 577 -11.69 -24.67 0.44
C GLU A 577 -11.72 -23.25 1.02
N VAL A 578 -11.53 -22.28 0.13
CA VAL A 578 -11.82 -20.89 0.44
C VAL A 578 -13.29 -20.85 0.84
N ALA A 579 -13.60 -20.30 2.02
CA ALA A 579 -15.00 -20.13 2.44
C ALA A 579 -15.83 -19.24 1.49
N VAL A 580 -15.23 -18.63 0.46
CA VAL A 580 -15.85 -18.18 -0.80
C VAL A 580 -14.76 -18.01 -1.87
N THR A 581 -14.73 -18.82 -2.94
CA THR A 581 -14.01 -18.48 -4.19
C THR A 581 -15.01 -17.89 -5.19
N THR A 582 -14.95 -16.59 -5.47
CA THR A 582 -15.64 -16.03 -6.63
C THR A 582 -14.78 -16.26 -7.87
N HIS A 583 -15.22 -17.14 -8.77
CA HIS A 583 -14.63 -17.27 -10.10
C HIS A 583 -15.05 -16.08 -10.97
N GLN A 584 -14.07 -15.29 -11.42
CA GLN A 584 -14.22 -14.45 -12.61
C GLN A 584 -13.38 -15.06 -13.74
N PRO A 585 -13.95 -15.37 -14.91
CA PRO A 585 -13.16 -15.75 -16.07
C PRO A 585 -12.32 -14.55 -16.54
N ALA A 586 -11.07 -14.81 -16.94
CA ALA A 586 -10.22 -13.80 -17.55
C ALA A 586 -10.77 -13.38 -18.93
N PRO A 587 -10.72 -12.09 -19.30
CA PRO A 587 -11.06 -11.68 -20.66
C PRO A 587 -10.02 -12.19 -21.66
N PRO A 588 -10.41 -12.48 -22.91
CA PRO A 588 -9.50 -12.98 -23.93
C PRO A 588 -8.44 -11.92 -24.29
N VAL A 589 -7.20 -12.37 -24.44
CA VAL A 589 -6.09 -11.56 -24.97
C VAL A 589 -6.23 -11.50 -26.49
N LEU A 590 -6.51 -10.31 -27.02
CA LEU A 590 -6.43 -10.05 -28.47
C LEU A 590 -4.97 -9.86 -28.89
N PRO A 591 -4.55 -10.39 -30.06
CA PRO A 591 -3.19 -10.25 -30.56
C PRO A 591 -2.87 -8.79 -30.95
N ALA A 592 -1.61 -8.40 -30.81
CA ALA A 592 -1.11 -7.10 -31.24
C ALA A 592 -1.30 -6.90 -32.75
N HIS A 593 -1.71 -5.69 -33.14
CA HIS A 593 -1.95 -5.32 -34.53
C HIS A 593 -0.61 -5.19 -35.29
N PRO A 594 -0.50 -5.64 -36.56
CA PRO A 594 0.75 -5.64 -37.32
C PRO A 594 1.32 -4.27 -37.73
N ASP A 595 0.75 -3.15 -37.29
CA ASP A 595 1.09 -1.81 -37.81
C ASP A 595 2.09 -1.03 -36.92
N ASP A 596 2.66 -1.68 -35.90
CA ASP A 596 3.65 -1.08 -34.99
C ASP A 596 5.07 -0.96 -35.61
N LEU A 597 5.18 -0.68 -36.91
CA LEU A 597 6.47 -0.34 -37.54
C LEU A 597 6.36 0.83 -38.54
N ALA A 598 7.22 1.84 -38.27
CA ALA A 598 7.81 2.85 -39.16
C ALA A 598 7.42 4.33 -38.90
N THR A 599 8.36 5.07 -38.33
CA THR A 599 8.57 6.54 -38.51
C THR A 599 9.16 6.82 -39.90
N PRO A 600 8.90 7.97 -40.57
CA PRO A 600 9.79 9.15 -40.43
C PRO A 600 9.21 10.56 -40.75
N ASP A 601 9.99 11.58 -40.34
CA ASP A 601 10.17 12.96 -40.85
C ASP A 601 9.19 14.14 -40.56
N GLN A 602 9.61 14.98 -39.58
CA GLN A 602 9.79 16.47 -39.49
C GLN A 602 8.85 17.47 -40.25
N PRO A 603 8.82 18.81 -39.95
CA PRO A 603 9.46 19.63 -38.90
C PRO A 603 8.51 20.65 -38.18
N ALA A 604 9.11 21.43 -37.29
CA ALA A 604 8.56 22.28 -36.24
C ALA A 604 8.11 23.69 -36.64
N ALA A 605 7.23 24.30 -35.83
CA ALA A 605 7.28 25.73 -35.49
C ALA A 605 6.36 26.06 -34.29
N LEU A 606 6.77 25.81 -33.04
CA LEU A 606 6.18 26.47 -31.86
C LEU A 606 7.21 26.53 -30.73
N SER A 607 7.87 27.68 -30.53
CA SER A 607 8.84 27.77 -29.44
C SER A 607 9.41 29.18 -29.17
N TRP A 608 8.93 29.80 -28.09
CA TRP A 608 9.87 30.39 -27.12
C TRP A 608 10.02 29.48 -25.88
N ARG A 609 8.93 28.80 -25.48
CA ARG A 609 8.91 27.78 -24.42
C ARG A 609 9.62 26.47 -24.79
N ALA A 610 9.46 25.96 -26.02
CA ALA A 610 10.20 24.76 -26.43
C ALA A 610 11.71 25.01 -26.55
N GLY A 611 12.12 26.26 -26.74
CA GLY A 611 13.50 26.70 -26.90
C GLY A 611 14.16 26.91 -25.54
N PHE A 612 13.38 27.19 -24.49
CA PHE A 612 13.88 27.12 -23.12
C PHE A 612 14.21 25.67 -22.74
N TYR A 613 13.28 24.73 -22.96
CA TYR A 613 13.51 23.31 -22.65
C TYR A 613 14.49 22.63 -23.62
N GLN A 614 14.53 23.02 -24.89
CA GLN A 614 15.57 22.56 -25.80
C GLN A 614 16.93 23.12 -25.44
N ARG A 615 17.06 24.39 -25.04
CA ARG A 615 18.34 24.92 -24.52
C ARG A 615 18.79 24.17 -23.27
N LEU A 616 17.86 23.84 -22.38
CA LEU A 616 18.16 23.02 -21.19
C LEU A 616 18.62 21.61 -21.58
N LEU A 617 17.93 20.97 -22.53
CA LEU A 617 18.29 19.64 -23.05
C LEU A 617 19.56 19.66 -23.91
N GLU A 618 19.86 20.78 -24.58
CA GLU A 618 21.08 21.02 -25.35
C GLU A 618 22.25 21.33 -24.43
N GLU A 619 22.05 22.00 -23.29
CA GLU A 619 23.02 22.15 -22.22
C GLU A 619 23.31 20.80 -21.57
N GLU A 620 22.29 20.05 -21.17
CA GLU A 620 22.45 18.68 -20.64
C GLU A 620 23.12 17.76 -21.67
N ARG A 621 22.78 17.88 -22.96
CA ARG A 621 23.41 17.12 -24.05
C ARG A 621 24.84 17.60 -24.31
N ARG A 622 25.14 18.90 -24.20
CA ARG A 622 26.51 19.43 -24.28
C ARG A 622 27.36 18.97 -23.11
N GLU A 623 26.81 18.91 -21.90
CA GLU A 623 27.48 18.33 -20.74
C GLU A 623 27.75 16.84 -20.94
N TRP A 624 26.77 16.11 -21.46
CA TRP A 624 26.90 14.70 -21.82
C TRP A 624 27.89 14.45 -22.96
N ASP A 625 27.88 15.28 -23.99
CA ASP A 625 28.78 15.20 -25.13
C ASP A 625 30.18 15.70 -24.75
N ALA A 626 30.33 16.63 -23.82
CA ALA A 626 31.61 17.01 -23.21
C ALA A 626 32.16 15.89 -22.32
N LEU A 627 31.30 15.16 -21.61
CA LEU A 627 31.65 13.92 -20.90
C LEU A 627 32.09 12.83 -21.88
N LYS A 628 31.35 12.61 -22.97
CA LYS A 628 31.73 11.67 -24.04
C LYS A 628 32.98 12.10 -24.79
N GLN A 629 33.20 13.39 -25.01
CA GLN A 629 34.41 13.90 -25.65
C GLN A 629 35.60 13.84 -24.71
N ARG A 630 35.42 14.04 -23.39
CA ARG A 630 36.43 13.75 -22.37
C ARG A 630 36.76 12.26 -22.33
N GLU A 631 35.76 11.38 -22.41
CA GLU A 631 35.96 9.93 -22.53
C GLU A 631 36.60 9.52 -23.87
N GLN A 632 36.20 10.14 -25.00
CA GLN A 632 36.77 9.89 -26.32
C GLN A 632 38.19 10.47 -26.45
N ALA A 633 38.50 11.60 -25.83
CA ALA A 633 39.84 12.17 -25.73
C ALA A 633 40.72 11.33 -24.80
N ARG A 634 40.16 10.79 -23.70
CA ARG A 634 40.82 9.80 -22.84
C ARG A 634 41.07 8.48 -23.57
N ARG A 635 40.15 8.04 -24.44
CA ARG A 635 40.32 6.88 -25.34
C ARG A 635 41.29 7.13 -26.51
N LYS A 636 41.29 8.32 -27.13
CA LYS A 636 42.21 8.70 -28.21
C LYS A 636 43.62 9.01 -27.71
N GLY A 637 43.76 9.54 -26.49
CA GLY A 637 45.02 9.68 -25.78
C GLY A 637 45.63 8.32 -25.45
N ALA A 638 44.82 7.37 -24.99
CA ALA A 638 45.25 5.98 -24.79
C ALA A 638 45.60 5.25 -26.10
N ALA A 639 45.02 5.63 -27.24
CA ALA A 639 45.29 5.03 -28.56
C ALA A 639 46.50 5.63 -29.31
N ARG A 640 47.08 6.76 -28.85
CA ARG A 640 48.30 7.36 -29.45
C ARG A 640 49.61 6.86 -28.82
N CYS A 641 49.55 6.10 -27.73
CA CYS A 641 50.72 5.53 -27.05
C CYS A 641 50.64 4.00 -27.00
N ALA A 642 50.71 3.33 -28.15
CA ALA A 642 51.02 1.91 -28.20
C ALA A 642 51.87 1.60 -29.44
N PRO A 643 53.15 1.21 -29.27
CA PRO A 643 54.05 0.95 -30.38
C PRO A 643 53.74 -0.41 -31.03
N THR A 644 53.88 -0.44 -32.35
CA THR A 644 53.87 -1.65 -33.17
C THR A 644 55.14 -2.47 -32.93
N ALA A 645 55.03 -3.75 -32.54
CA ALA A 645 55.78 -4.86 -33.17
C ALA A 645 55.70 -6.19 -32.40
N ARG A 646 55.45 -7.23 -33.20
CA ARG A 646 55.92 -8.62 -33.16
C ARG A 646 56.95 -9.01 -32.08
N GLY A 647 56.74 -10.20 -31.51
CA GLY A 647 57.79 -11.07 -30.98
C GLY A 647 57.68 -11.36 -29.49
N ALA A 648 57.18 -12.55 -29.15
CA ALA A 648 57.18 -13.07 -27.78
C ALA A 648 58.61 -13.28 -27.26
N PRO A 649 58.84 -13.11 -25.93
CA PRO A 649 59.45 -14.22 -25.19
C PRO A 649 58.80 -14.51 -23.81
N THR A 650 59.30 -15.61 -23.25
CA THR A 650 58.80 -16.57 -22.26
C THR A 650 58.65 -16.10 -20.80
N ALA A 651 57.82 -16.88 -20.08
CA ALA A 651 57.32 -16.72 -18.72
C ALA A 651 58.35 -16.79 -17.55
N ARG A 652 59.56 -16.21 -17.69
CA ARG A 652 60.55 -16.21 -16.58
C ARG A 652 61.21 -14.86 -16.23
N GLN A 653 60.78 -13.76 -16.85
CA GLN A 653 61.23 -12.40 -16.47
C GLN A 653 60.16 -11.54 -15.79
N ALA A 654 58.89 -11.96 -15.76
CA ALA A 654 57.81 -11.23 -15.09
C ALA A 654 57.78 -11.38 -13.55
N GLN A 655 58.55 -12.31 -12.99
CA GLN A 655 58.61 -12.55 -11.54
C GLN A 655 59.63 -11.69 -10.78
N ARG A 656 60.36 -10.76 -11.43
CA ARG A 656 61.37 -9.92 -10.75
C ARG A 656 61.12 -8.41 -10.74
N VAL A 657 60.04 -7.93 -11.36
CA VAL A 657 59.71 -6.47 -11.37
C VAL A 657 58.42 -6.14 -10.60
N ALA A 658 57.61 -7.13 -10.23
CA ALA A 658 56.40 -6.93 -9.42
C ALA A 658 56.65 -6.64 -7.92
N ALA A 659 57.92 -6.52 -7.49
CA ALA A 659 58.28 -6.34 -6.08
C ALA A 659 58.82 -4.94 -5.73
N ALA A 660 58.88 -4.00 -6.66
CA ALA A 660 59.32 -2.65 -6.32
C ALA A 660 58.62 -1.60 -7.19
N ASN A 661 57.79 -0.80 -6.52
CA ASN A 661 57.30 0.50 -6.97
C ASN A 661 56.05 0.50 -7.86
N GLY A 662 54.90 0.33 -7.21
CA GLY A 662 53.88 1.38 -7.13
C GLY A 662 53.19 1.84 -8.42
N ASP A 663 51.91 1.47 -8.49
CA ASP A 663 50.83 2.17 -9.21
C ASP A 663 50.72 1.99 -10.74
N ALA A 664 49.48 2.16 -11.21
CA ALA A 664 48.95 2.20 -12.58
C ALA A 664 48.61 0.88 -13.28
N SER A 665 47.34 0.48 -13.17
CA SER A 665 46.67 -0.44 -14.09
C SER A 665 46.21 0.29 -15.37
N THR A 666 46.70 -0.16 -16.52
CA THR A 666 45.98 -0.38 -17.79
C THR A 666 46.99 -1.06 -18.72
N THR A 667 46.75 -2.21 -19.36
CA THR A 667 45.79 -2.39 -20.46
C THR A 667 45.68 -3.88 -20.86
N GLN A 668 44.44 -4.38 -20.86
CA GLN A 668 43.78 -5.32 -21.79
C GLN A 668 44.36 -6.70 -22.14
N THR A 669 43.45 -7.69 -22.11
CA THR A 669 42.87 -8.25 -23.34
C THR A 669 41.54 -8.94 -23.01
N PHE A 670 40.51 -8.71 -23.83
CA PHE A 670 39.58 -9.74 -24.32
C PHE A 670 38.82 -9.18 -25.53
N GLY A 671 38.93 -9.87 -26.66
CA GLY A 671 37.85 -10.02 -27.64
C GLY A 671 37.55 -11.52 -27.81
N PRO A 672 36.57 -11.97 -28.63
CA PRO A 672 35.68 -11.20 -29.50
C PRO A 672 34.16 -11.44 -29.27
N GLY A 673 33.37 -10.39 -29.53
CA GLY A 673 32.08 -10.47 -30.23
C GLY A 673 30.93 -11.31 -29.67
N VAL A 674 30.17 -10.78 -28.69
CA VAL A 674 28.76 -11.17 -28.48
C VAL A 674 27.93 -9.90 -28.21
N SER A 675 26.95 -9.63 -29.07
CA SER A 675 26.05 -8.48 -28.91
C SER A 675 24.99 -8.76 -27.83
N ALA A 676 24.46 -7.73 -27.16
CA ALA A 676 23.33 -7.85 -26.23
C ALA A 676 22.06 -8.47 -26.88
N ARG A 677 21.96 -8.44 -28.21
CA ARG A 677 20.92 -9.10 -29.00
C ARG A 677 21.13 -10.62 -29.10
N THR A 678 22.39 -11.07 -29.09
CA THR A 678 22.78 -12.48 -29.04
C THR A 678 22.58 -13.05 -27.62
N ILE A 679 22.85 -12.27 -26.56
CA ILE A 679 22.59 -12.65 -25.16
C ILE A 679 21.08 -12.85 -24.90
N ARG A 680 20.22 -11.97 -25.46
CA ARG A 680 18.75 -12.16 -25.38
C ARG A 680 18.26 -13.39 -26.15
N ARG A 681 18.92 -13.74 -27.26
CA ARG A 681 18.55 -14.93 -28.05
C ARG A 681 18.97 -16.22 -27.33
N ASP A 682 20.13 -16.23 -26.67
CA ASP A 682 20.61 -17.36 -25.86
C ASP A 682 19.79 -17.57 -24.58
N GLN A 683 19.35 -16.48 -23.92
CA GLN A 683 18.46 -16.57 -22.76
C GLN A 683 17.07 -17.12 -23.12
N LEU A 684 16.54 -16.78 -24.30
CA LEU A 684 15.29 -17.35 -24.81
C LEU A 684 15.46 -18.81 -25.25
N PHE A 685 16.62 -19.18 -25.80
CA PHE A 685 16.92 -20.56 -26.19
C PHE A 685 17.04 -21.50 -24.98
N ARG A 686 17.74 -21.07 -23.92
CA ARG A 686 17.86 -21.82 -22.65
C ARG A 686 16.52 -22.01 -21.93
N CYS A 687 15.63 -21.03 -22.01
CA CYS A 687 14.28 -21.11 -21.45
C CYS A 687 13.40 -22.17 -22.15
N GLY A 688 13.67 -22.46 -23.43
CA GLY A 688 12.97 -23.50 -24.21
C GLY A 688 13.56 -24.90 -24.08
N THR A 689 14.82 -25.04 -23.65
CA THR A 689 15.45 -26.34 -23.37
C THR A 689 15.08 -26.84 -21.97
N ALA A 690 15.09 -25.96 -20.96
CA ALA A 690 14.66 -26.29 -19.60
C ALA A 690 13.18 -26.73 -19.51
N HIS A 691 12.32 -26.23 -20.40
CA HIS A 691 10.92 -26.67 -20.50
C HIS A 691 10.77 -28.07 -21.14
N ARG A 692 11.71 -28.49 -22.01
CA ARG A 692 11.71 -29.81 -22.65
C ARG A 692 12.24 -30.90 -21.72
N GLU A 693 13.31 -30.63 -20.99
CA GLU A 693 13.92 -31.57 -20.03
C GLU A 693 13.00 -31.87 -18.82
N ALA A 694 12.16 -30.91 -18.42
CA ALA A 694 11.14 -31.11 -17.37
C ALA A 694 9.93 -31.95 -17.82
N ILE A 695 9.65 -32.02 -19.12
CA ILE A 695 8.57 -32.85 -19.69
C ILE A 695 9.05 -34.29 -19.96
N GLU A 696 10.36 -34.47 -20.19
CA GLU A 696 10.99 -35.77 -20.51
C GLU A 696 11.56 -36.51 -19.29
N GLY A 697 11.31 -36.03 -18.07
CA GLY A 697 11.61 -36.77 -16.82
C GLY A 697 13.02 -36.61 -16.26
N GLY A 698 13.77 -35.55 -16.63
CA GLY A 698 15.05 -35.21 -16.01
C GLY A 698 14.89 -34.53 -14.64
N GLU A 699 15.85 -34.76 -13.72
CA GLU A 699 15.87 -34.09 -12.40
C GLU A 699 16.09 -32.58 -12.56
N TYR A 700 15.01 -31.81 -12.39
CA TYR A 700 15.01 -30.35 -12.34
C TYR A 700 14.33 -29.89 -11.05
N THR A 701 14.95 -28.98 -10.30
CA THR A 701 14.39 -28.43 -9.05
C THR A 701 13.87 -27.01 -9.27
N PRO A 702 12.56 -26.80 -9.52
CA PRO A 702 11.99 -25.47 -9.67
C PRO A 702 11.89 -24.72 -8.34
N LEU A 703 11.92 -23.38 -8.41
CA LEU A 703 11.60 -22.51 -7.29
C LEU A 703 10.08 -22.42 -7.11
N TRP A 704 9.59 -22.91 -5.98
CA TRP A 704 8.18 -22.84 -5.58
C TRP A 704 7.89 -21.57 -4.78
N HIS A 705 6.92 -20.77 -5.23
CA HIS A 705 6.39 -19.62 -4.51
C HIS A 705 4.86 -19.71 -4.41
N PHE A 706 4.24 -19.02 -3.43
CA PHE A 706 2.79 -19.03 -3.20
C PHE A 706 1.93 -18.63 -4.43
N ASP A 707 2.55 -18.00 -5.43
CA ASP A 707 1.91 -17.56 -6.68
C ASP A 707 2.31 -18.42 -7.89
N GLY A 708 2.80 -19.66 -7.76
CA GLY A 708 3.04 -20.62 -8.86
C GLY A 708 4.50 -21.00 -9.10
N VAL A 709 4.76 -21.72 -10.20
CA VAL A 709 6.11 -22.23 -10.56
C VAL A 709 6.87 -21.19 -11.37
N PHE A 710 8.11 -20.88 -10.99
CA PHE A 710 8.93 -19.86 -11.66
C PHE A 710 10.24 -20.41 -12.20
N CYS A 711 10.64 -19.93 -13.37
CA CYS A 711 11.95 -20.22 -13.94
C CYS A 711 13.04 -19.49 -13.11
N PRO A 712 14.03 -20.21 -12.55
CA PRO A 712 15.10 -19.65 -11.72
C PRO A 712 16.01 -18.69 -12.50
N ASP A 713 16.15 -18.87 -13.82
CA ASP A 713 17.06 -18.05 -14.64
C ASP A 713 16.48 -16.69 -15.03
N CYS A 714 15.15 -16.58 -15.18
CA CYS A 714 14.52 -15.35 -15.66
C CYS A 714 13.37 -14.83 -14.79
N GLY A 715 13.00 -15.54 -13.72
CA GLY A 715 11.95 -15.14 -12.78
C GLY A 715 10.54 -15.11 -13.37
N ARG A 716 10.33 -15.64 -14.58
CA ARG A 716 9.01 -15.71 -15.22
C ARG A 716 8.24 -16.95 -14.74
N ARG A 717 6.94 -16.79 -14.57
CA ARG A 717 6.00 -17.87 -14.21
C ARG A 717 5.90 -18.87 -15.37
N ALA A 718 6.16 -20.14 -15.11
CA ALA A 718 5.92 -21.22 -16.06
C ALA A 718 4.41 -21.40 -16.26
N ARG A 719 3.99 -21.88 -17.44
CA ARG A 719 2.60 -22.26 -17.73
C ARG A 719 2.62 -23.53 -18.56
N THR A 720 1.66 -24.42 -18.33
CA THR A 720 1.46 -25.57 -19.23
C THR A 720 0.91 -25.11 -20.58
N ARG A 721 1.01 -25.98 -21.60
CA ARG A 721 0.50 -25.72 -22.96
C ARG A 721 -1.02 -25.42 -22.98
N ASP A 722 -1.73 -25.85 -21.93
CA ASP A 722 -3.18 -25.72 -21.79
C ASP A 722 -3.56 -24.50 -20.92
N GLY A 723 -2.58 -23.69 -20.52
CA GLY A 723 -2.79 -22.41 -19.86
C GLY A 723 -3.03 -22.47 -18.35
N MET A 724 -2.84 -23.63 -17.70
CA MET A 724 -2.84 -23.72 -16.24
C MET A 724 -1.47 -23.30 -15.66
N PRO A 725 -1.45 -22.64 -14.49
CA PRO A 725 -0.23 -22.16 -13.84
C PRO A 725 0.71 -23.26 -13.38
#